data_AF-A0A972DLY9-F1
#
_entry.id   AF-A0A972DLY9-F1
#
_cell.length_a   1.000
_cell.length_b   1.000
_cell.length_c   1.000
_cell.angle_alpha   90.00
_cell.angle_beta   90.00
_cell.angle_gamma   90.00
#
_symmetry.space_group_name_H-M   'P 1'
#
loop_
_entity.id
_entity.type
_entity.pdbx_description
1 polymer ?
#
loop_
_entity_poly.entity_id
_entity_poly.type
_entity_poly.pdbx_seq_one_letter_code
_entity_poly.pdbx_strand_id
1 'polypeptide(L)'
;MFYRLDSTRVTLREYWWGTRSPLVVFGWLAKWLRIGLPGSVDDPNVDSLAPFRVAPGDLPAEARSKFHALHEAIEAIGFRAPVCYWVHDIQHQTEICQAAYVHPSGQTFAKLHGRIWRLPRPPRQYFFPMFLTRFTDGSYLVSTAGRRDILAPPGCRENRLVGAAPETLWAAHQRAVQEEQLFKTVAPVRGEADLVAAVEAHHAMLRDFHVERGVFAPIPPEEERQVAEAAAAALSAGPDGEDRAQDLTILNEIEKLRNKRSSWGAALTVLVVSVLFFIALGKAVWSWQFVLLLLPILFIHELGHFAAMRLFRYQNVRMFFIPLFGAAVAGHHYNVPGWKKVIVSLSGPLPGIFLAAALGVLAMAYDIPWLLAGAMLTVLVNGFNLLPLIPLDGGWVMHALLFCRHYVLDAGFRLLAVCTLLAGAYLLADPILAVFGFLMAMALPVAFRMARVVETLRRRGVAATSPDDQSISPEAVSAIAGEIRSQFPQRLSDKNLAQFTLQAFEALNARPPGVLATIVLGGAYAGSIVLAAVLLALLVIGQQVDLADFFRAAADAPRQPIAAESIERAGLREAPAAPGEKTIIARFAAHEEAKAAFDESRNQVPAGATLVLFGNLLMLAIPAEDAPGEAWAEGWNAEADGVSVAAAPYENRFAFAAIAPDADAAIEIERALQAYLPGPPSMNLVPPWHPDLPLGPAQRDARGLYRQLLEAEAVHDDPRQLRLRRQIAEAHRKGDGEQVESLAKQLRETSRRIRAERIDALQKQAVAPAERELIELFRQKPTFASIEDDGGEGPDGAGGQAAAPAAREAAAQAFQEKHEAWSRKFGERLGQLPMEGDGVVRGADRYSSIGGSVARTGLIVQIDFLSFARPVDGPAALVRWLSGKKSADLKYELSGEF
;
A
#
# COMPACT_ATOMS: atom_id res chain seq x y z
N MET A 1 -24.40 50.04 8.54
CA MET A 1 -24.22 48.60 8.36
C MET A 1 -22.87 48.32 7.71
N PHE A 2 -22.20 47.24 8.10
CA PHE A 2 -20.97 46.76 7.45
C PHE A 2 -21.27 45.60 6.49
N TYR A 3 -20.46 45.47 5.44
CA TYR A 3 -20.44 44.32 4.54
C TYR A 3 -19.23 43.45 4.83
N ARG A 4 -19.40 42.12 4.75
CA ARG A 4 -18.27 41.18 4.81
C ARG A 4 -17.58 41.12 3.45
N LEU A 5 -16.25 41.19 3.45
CA LEU A 5 -15.45 41.01 2.24
C LEU A 5 -15.34 39.52 1.87
N ASP A 6 -15.82 39.16 0.67
CA ASP A 6 -15.66 37.81 0.11
C ASP A 6 -14.58 37.81 -0.98
N SER A 7 -13.35 37.50 -0.58
CA SER A 7 -12.20 37.39 -1.49
C SER A 7 -12.31 36.22 -2.48
N THR A 8 -13.27 35.30 -2.35
CA THR A 8 -13.50 34.29 -3.39
C THR A 8 -14.18 34.88 -4.63
N ARG A 9 -14.77 36.07 -4.51
CA ARG A 9 -15.50 36.76 -5.59
C ARG A 9 -14.65 37.74 -6.40
N VAL A 10 -13.49 38.16 -5.90
CA VAL A 10 -12.55 39.01 -6.68
C VAL A 10 -11.91 38.23 -7.82
N THR A 11 -11.57 38.88 -8.92
CA THR A 11 -10.96 38.28 -10.11
C THR A 11 -9.50 37.86 -9.88
N LEU A 12 -8.97 36.97 -10.73
CA LEU A 12 -7.55 36.58 -10.68
C LEU A 12 -6.60 37.78 -10.87
N ARG A 13 -7.06 38.78 -11.64
CA ARG A 13 -6.33 40.03 -11.89
C ARG A 13 -6.25 40.91 -10.63
N GLU A 14 -7.32 40.97 -9.83
CA GLU A 14 -7.33 41.67 -8.54
C GLU A 14 -6.38 41.01 -7.54
N TYR A 15 -6.30 39.66 -7.50
CA TYR A 15 -5.29 38.95 -6.70
C TYR A 15 -3.85 39.32 -7.06
N TRP A 16 -3.56 39.47 -8.36
CA TRP A 16 -2.24 39.89 -8.84
C TRP A 16 -1.89 41.32 -8.41
N TRP A 17 -2.89 42.22 -8.34
CA TRP A 17 -2.65 43.59 -7.87
C TRP A 17 -2.28 43.65 -6.39
N GLY A 18 -2.94 42.84 -5.56
CA GLY A 18 -2.65 42.74 -4.12
C GLY A 18 -1.33 42.02 -3.80
N THR A 19 -0.99 40.97 -4.58
CA THR A 19 0.19 40.11 -4.35
C THR A 19 1.05 40.01 -5.61
N ARG A 20 1.87 41.04 -5.88
CA ARG A 20 2.83 41.05 -7.01
C ARG A 20 4.07 40.18 -6.74
N SER A 21 3.84 38.89 -6.57
CA SER A 21 4.85 37.87 -6.25
C SER A 21 4.41 36.53 -6.86
N PRO A 22 5.34 35.59 -7.14
CA PRO A 22 4.97 34.21 -7.49
C PRO A 22 4.00 33.55 -6.51
N LEU A 23 3.95 34.06 -5.26
CA LEU A 23 2.99 33.64 -4.24
C LEU A 23 1.51 33.90 -4.61
N VAL A 24 1.22 34.68 -5.67
CA VAL A 24 -0.15 34.88 -6.19
C VAL A 24 -0.86 33.56 -6.50
N VAL A 25 -0.11 32.51 -6.85
CA VAL A 25 -0.63 31.18 -7.16
C VAL A 25 -1.41 30.62 -5.97
N PHE A 26 -0.99 30.90 -4.73
CA PHE A 26 -1.76 30.52 -3.54
C PHE A 26 -3.10 31.26 -3.45
N GLY A 27 -3.15 32.53 -3.83
CA GLY A 27 -4.40 33.30 -3.91
C GLY A 27 -5.34 32.78 -4.99
N TRP A 28 -4.80 32.42 -6.17
CA TRP A 28 -5.57 31.79 -7.24
C TRP A 28 -6.09 30.41 -6.85
N LEU A 29 -5.27 29.61 -6.19
CA LEU A 29 -5.64 28.30 -5.68
C LEU A 29 -6.73 28.43 -4.59
N ALA A 30 -6.57 29.37 -3.65
CA ALA A 30 -7.56 29.66 -2.62
C ALA A 30 -8.90 30.07 -3.24
N LYS A 31 -8.90 30.96 -4.24
CA LYS A 31 -10.11 31.32 -5.00
C LYS A 31 -10.76 30.11 -5.65
N TRP A 32 -9.98 29.28 -6.34
CA TRP A 32 -10.49 28.08 -7.02
C TRP A 32 -11.10 27.06 -6.04
N LEU A 33 -10.47 26.91 -4.88
CA LEU A 33 -10.95 26.07 -3.77
C LEU A 33 -12.04 26.74 -2.91
N ARG A 34 -12.50 27.95 -3.28
CA ARG A 34 -13.47 28.77 -2.52
C ARG A 34 -13.07 28.98 -1.06
N ILE A 35 -11.77 29.09 -0.81
CA ILE A 35 -11.19 29.44 0.48
C ILE A 35 -11.11 30.96 0.56
N GLY A 36 -11.93 31.56 1.43
CA GLY A 36 -11.85 32.99 1.73
C GLY A 36 -10.52 33.33 2.40
N LEU A 37 -9.77 34.22 1.78
CA LEU A 37 -8.57 34.84 2.34
C LEU A 37 -8.93 36.15 3.03
N PRO A 38 -8.42 36.40 4.26
CA PRO A 38 -8.64 37.67 4.94
C PRO A 38 -7.89 38.79 4.21
N GLY A 39 -8.52 39.96 4.10
CA GLY A 39 -7.90 41.14 3.51
C GLY A 39 -8.85 42.32 3.49
N SER A 40 -8.29 43.53 3.49
CA SER A 40 -9.04 44.78 3.40
C SER A 40 -8.94 45.38 2.00
N VAL A 41 -9.85 46.28 1.66
CA VAL A 41 -9.84 47.08 0.42
C VAL A 41 -9.74 48.58 0.74
N ASP A 42 -9.47 49.43 -0.25
CA ASP A 42 -9.44 50.89 -0.11
C ASP A 42 -10.89 51.45 -0.05
N ASP A 43 -11.85 50.81 -0.72
CA ASP A 43 -13.26 51.20 -0.67
C ASP A 43 -13.90 50.76 0.67
N PRO A 44 -14.45 51.69 1.49
CA PRO A 44 -15.09 51.32 2.74
C PRO A 44 -16.23 50.31 2.51
N ASN A 45 -16.22 49.21 3.25
CA ASN A 45 -17.26 48.17 3.21
C ASN A 45 -18.45 48.52 4.10
N VAL A 46 -18.96 49.75 3.99
CA VAL A 46 -20.10 50.25 4.78
C VAL A 46 -21.25 50.68 3.89
N ASP A 47 -22.47 50.62 4.40
CA ASP A 47 -23.65 51.06 3.67
C ASP A 47 -23.59 52.57 3.37
N SER A 48 -23.32 53.41 4.36
CA SER A 48 -23.18 54.86 4.17
C SER A 48 -21.96 55.40 4.90
N LEU A 49 -21.35 56.46 4.38
CA LEU A 49 -20.26 57.18 5.08
C LEU A 49 -20.79 58.19 6.09
N ALA A 50 -22.06 58.59 6.01
CA ALA A 50 -22.65 59.61 6.88
C ALA A 50 -22.45 59.36 8.40
N PRO A 51 -22.60 58.12 8.93
CA PRO A 51 -22.38 57.84 10.35
C PRO A 51 -20.92 57.95 10.81
N PHE A 52 -19.99 57.95 9.87
CA PHE A 52 -18.54 57.92 10.14
C PHE A 52 -17.88 59.28 9.96
N ARG A 53 -18.69 60.34 9.83
CA ARG A 53 -18.21 61.71 9.73
C ARG A 53 -17.66 62.17 11.08
N VAL A 54 -16.45 62.72 11.06
CA VAL A 54 -15.73 63.14 12.27
C VAL A 54 -15.14 64.54 12.10
N ALA A 55 -14.83 65.23 13.21
CA ALA A 55 -14.08 66.48 13.11
C ALA A 55 -12.62 66.17 12.70
N PRO A 56 -11.90 67.08 12.01
CA PRO A 56 -10.50 66.87 11.64
C PRO A 56 -9.59 66.54 12.84
N GLY A 57 -9.93 67.05 14.03
CA GLY A 57 -9.24 66.77 15.28
C GLY A 57 -9.44 65.36 15.82
N ASP A 58 -10.48 64.62 15.39
CA ASP A 58 -10.78 63.28 15.90
C ASP A 58 -10.11 62.17 15.07
N LEU A 59 -9.49 62.52 13.93
CA LEU A 59 -8.72 61.56 13.14
C LEU A 59 -7.53 61.00 13.95
N PRO A 60 -7.14 59.72 13.72
CA PRO A 60 -5.97 59.13 14.35
C PRO A 60 -4.71 59.99 14.20
N ALA A 61 -3.87 60.06 15.24
CA ALA A 61 -2.68 60.92 15.23
C ALA A 61 -1.75 60.67 14.03
N GLU A 62 -1.63 59.41 13.62
CA GLU A 62 -0.86 58.98 12.43
C GLU A 62 -1.47 59.54 11.14
N ALA A 63 -2.80 59.45 11.00
CA ALA A 63 -3.52 59.99 9.86
C ALA A 63 -3.42 61.52 9.81
N ARG A 64 -3.56 62.22 10.95
CA ARG A 64 -3.38 63.68 11.03
C ARG A 64 -1.97 64.09 10.59
N SER A 65 -0.93 63.39 11.08
CA SER A 65 0.46 63.67 10.71
C SER A 65 0.72 63.45 9.22
N LYS A 66 0.24 62.34 8.64
CA LYS A 66 0.44 62.03 7.22
C LYS A 66 -0.41 62.89 6.29
N PHE A 67 -1.64 63.22 6.69
CA PHE A 67 -2.49 64.15 5.94
C PHE A 67 -1.96 65.57 5.99
N HIS A 68 -1.25 66.00 7.04
CA HIS A 68 -0.72 67.37 7.13
C HIS A 68 0.08 67.78 5.88
N ALA A 69 1.07 66.97 5.47
CA ALA A 69 1.90 67.29 4.30
C ALA A 69 1.09 67.29 2.99
N LEU A 70 0.10 66.41 2.85
CA LEU A 70 -0.77 66.37 1.68
C LEU A 70 -1.82 67.48 1.68
N HIS A 71 -2.25 67.90 2.87
CA HIS A 71 -3.20 68.99 3.09
C HIS A 71 -2.58 70.31 2.64
N GLU A 72 -1.35 70.64 3.08
CA GLU A 72 -0.64 71.85 2.65
C GLU A 72 -0.53 71.94 1.12
N ALA A 73 -0.20 70.84 0.46
CA ALA A 73 -0.10 70.79 -1.00
C ALA A 73 -1.45 70.97 -1.71
N ILE A 74 -2.53 70.36 -1.19
CA ILE A 74 -3.88 70.50 -1.74
C ILE A 74 -4.45 71.90 -1.51
N GLU A 75 -4.20 72.51 -0.35
CA GLU A 75 -4.58 73.90 -0.07
C GLU A 75 -3.83 74.90 -0.94
N ALA A 76 -2.54 74.66 -1.22
CA ALA A 76 -1.76 75.47 -2.15
C ALA A 76 -2.32 75.45 -3.58
N ILE A 77 -2.97 74.35 -3.99
CA ILE A 77 -3.67 74.24 -5.28
C ILE A 77 -5.01 75.03 -5.26
N GLY A 78 -5.55 75.32 -4.07
CA GLY A 78 -6.75 76.15 -3.88
C GLY A 78 -7.96 75.42 -3.31
N PHE A 79 -7.84 74.14 -2.94
CA PHE A 79 -8.90 73.37 -2.31
C PHE A 79 -9.06 73.75 -0.83
N ARG A 80 -10.29 73.76 -0.30
CA ARG A 80 -10.60 74.20 1.07
C ARG A 80 -11.72 73.36 1.71
N ALA A 81 -11.96 73.60 3.01
CA ALA A 81 -13.07 73.04 3.80
C ALA A 81 -13.09 71.50 3.88
N PRO A 82 -12.20 70.87 4.67
CA PRO A 82 -12.14 69.42 4.77
C PRO A 82 -13.37 68.83 5.47
N VAL A 83 -14.03 67.87 4.82
CA VAL A 83 -14.97 66.94 5.46
C VAL A 83 -14.25 65.61 5.69
N CYS A 84 -14.14 65.19 6.96
CA CYS A 84 -13.40 64.01 7.35
C CYS A 84 -14.32 62.82 7.67
N TYR A 85 -13.85 61.62 7.31
CA TYR A 85 -14.50 60.35 7.61
C TYR A 85 -13.50 59.38 8.22
N TRP A 86 -13.91 58.65 9.25
CA TRP A 86 -13.10 57.63 9.89
C TRP A 86 -13.91 56.35 10.09
N VAL A 87 -13.55 55.31 9.32
CA VAL A 87 -14.20 54.00 9.37
C VAL A 87 -13.23 53.02 10.02
N HIS A 88 -13.67 52.37 11.09
CA HIS A 88 -12.93 51.30 11.76
C HIS A 88 -13.50 49.94 11.33
N ASP A 89 -12.79 49.25 10.43
CA ASP A 89 -13.14 47.89 10.01
C ASP A 89 -12.57 46.86 10.99
N ILE A 90 -13.42 46.44 11.92
CA ILE A 90 -13.09 45.48 12.98
C ILE A 90 -12.76 44.11 12.39
N GLN A 91 -13.38 43.73 11.26
CA GLN A 91 -13.19 42.40 10.66
C GLN A 91 -11.77 42.18 10.15
N HIS A 92 -11.11 43.27 9.73
CA HIS A 92 -9.77 43.24 9.15
C HIS A 92 -8.76 44.06 9.96
N GLN A 93 -9.13 44.56 11.14
CA GLN A 93 -8.28 45.38 12.01
C GLN A 93 -7.61 46.52 11.22
N THR A 94 -8.41 47.18 10.38
CA THR A 94 -7.98 48.17 9.40
C THR A 94 -8.78 49.44 9.58
N GLU A 95 -8.10 50.59 9.62
CA GLU A 95 -8.75 51.90 9.69
C GLU A 95 -8.66 52.61 8.34
N ILE A 96 -9.80 53.11 7.86
CA ILE A 96 -9.90 53.90 6.64
C ILE A 96 -10.22 55.35 7.03
N CYS A 97 -9.31 56.26 6.70
CA CYS A 97 -9.43 57.68 6.96
C CYS A 97 -9.59 58.41 5.63
N GLN A 98 -10.54 59.34 5.52
CA GLN A 98 -10.73 60.15 4.32
C GLN A 98 -10.90 61.62 4.70
N ALA A 99 -10.34 62.53 3.91
CA ALA A 99 -10.60 63.98 4.02
C ALA A 99 -10.92 64.53 2.63
N ALA A 100 -12.12 65.07 2.43
CA ALA A 100 -12.61 65.59 1.15
C ALA A 100 -12.63 67.12 1.15
N TYR A 101 -12.30 67.75 0.03
CA TYR A 101 -12.12 69.20 -0.09
C TYR A 101 -12.83 69.76 -1.32
N VAL A 102 -13.40 70.97 -1.20
CA VAL A 102 -14.04 71.68 -2.32
C VAL A 102 -13.02 72.57 -3.04
N HIS A 103 -13.08 72.61 -4.37
CA HIS A 103 -12.38 73.62 -5.16
C HIS A 103 -13.30 74.80 -5.52
N PRO A 104 -12.82 76.06 -5.50
CA PRO A 104 -13.63 77.23 -5.87
C PRO A 104 -14.25 77.19 -7.27
N SER A 105 -13.64 76.47 -8.22
CA SER A 105 -14.21 76.29 -9.56
C SER A 105 -15.53 75.51 -9.56
N GLY A 106 -15.80 74.75 -8.50
CA GLY A 106 -16.94 73.85 -8.39
C GLY A 106 -16.93 72.66 -9.34
N GLN A 107 -15.87 72.47 -10.14
CA GLN A 107 -15.82 71.38 -11.13
C GLN A 107 -15.20 70.08 -10.58
N THR A 108 -14.34 70.20 -9.56
CA THR A 108 -13.58 69.09 -9.01
C THR A 108 -13.53 69.21 -7.49
N PHE A 109 -13.55 68.08 -6.80
CA PHE A 109 -13.23 67.98 -5.38
C PHE A 109 -12.01 67.08 -5.18
N ALA A 110 -11.23 67.34 -4.13
CA ALA A 110 -10.10 66.50 -3.78
C ALA A 110 -10.48 65.55 -2.65
N LYS A 111 -9.84 64.38 -2.59
CA LYS A 111 -9.97 63.44 -1.49
C LYS A 111 -8.60 62.91 -1.10
N LEU A 112 -8.21 63.11 0.15
CA LEU A 112 -7.11 62.38 0.76
C LEU A 112 -7.63 61.06 1.29
N HIS A 113 -6.95 59.98 0.94
CA HIS A 113 -7.30 58.64 1.38
C HIS A 113 -6.15 58.05 2.19
N GLY A 114 -6.50 57.43 3.31
CA GLY A 114 -5.56 56.79 4.23
C GLY A 114 -6.08 55.44 4.66
N ARG A 115 -5.20 54.44 4.66
CA ARG A 115 -5.48 53.10 5.19
C ARG A 115 -4.37 52.65 6.13
N ILE A 116 -4.75 52.25 7.34
CA ILE A 116 -3.83 51.83 8.40
C ILE A 116 -4.16 50.39 8.78
N TRP A 117 -3.20 49.49 8.66
CA TRP A 117 -3.32 48.10 9.10
C TRP A 117 -2.71 47.97 10.49
N ARG A 118 -3.54 47.63 11.49
CA ARG A 118 -3.11 47.56 12.90
C ARG A 118 -2.38 46.27 13.27
N LEU A 119 -2.61 45.18 12.52
CA LEU A 119 -2.02 43.86 12.76
C LEU A 119 -0.49 43.79 12.57
N PRO A 120 0.09 44.17 11.42
CA PRO A 120 1.54 44.17 11.26
C PRO A 120 2.18 45.20 12.20
N ARG A 121 3.28 44.85 12.87
CA ARG A 121 4.07 45.78 13.70
C ARG A 121 5.49 45.96 13.13
N PRO A 122 5.93 47.19 12.77
CA PRO A 122 5.17 48.44 12.88
C PRO A 122 3.95 48.50 11.94
N PRO A 123 2.88 49.24 12.30
CA PRO A 123 1.67 49.37 11.48
C PRO A 123 2.02 49.75 10.05
N ARG A 124 1.49 48.98 9.10
CA ARG A 124 1.58 49.36 7.70
C ARG A 124 0.58 50.47 7.47
N GLN A 125 1.00 51.51 6.75
CA GLN A 125 0.19 52.69 6.48
C GLN A 125 0.34 53.06 5.02
N TYR A 126 -0.76 53.48 4.41
CA TYR A 126 -0.80 53.89 3.01
C TYR A 126 -1.69 55.12 2.89
N PHE A 127 -1.12 56.22 2.38
CA PHE A 127 -1.81 57.50 2.26
C PHE A 127 -1.56 58.08 0.87
N PHE A 128 -2.58 58.61 0.22
CA PHE A 128 -2.47 59.15 -1.13
C PHE A 128 -3.57 60.19 -1.44
N PRO A 129 -3.28 61.17 -2.32
CA PRO A 129 -4.28 62.10 -2.83
C PRO A 129 -5.08 61.53 -4.00
N MET A 130 -6.30 62.06 -4.16
CA MET A 130 -7.20 61.81 -5.28
C MET A 130 -7.90 63.11 -5.69
N PHE A 131 -8.23 63.25 -6.98
CA PHE A 131 -9.09 64.31 -7.52
C PHE A 131 -10.27 63.68 -8.25
N LEU A 132 -11.46 64.20 -8.02
CA LEU A 132 -12.71 63.62 -8.50
C LEU A 132 -13.61 64.70 -9.11
N THR A 133 -14.08 64.43 -10.34
CA THR A 133 -15.11 65.24 -11.00
C THR A 133 -16.33 64.38 -11.25
N ARG A 134 -17.49 64.88 -10.82
CA ARG A 134 -18.80 64.26 -11.03
C ARG A 134 -19.45 64.84 -12.28
N PHE A 135 -20.09 64.00 -13.09
CA PHE A 135 -20.87 64.43 -14.25
C PHE A 135 -22.38 64.29 -13.99
N THR A 136 -23.19 64.98 -14.79
CA THR A 136 -24.66 65.00 -14.65
C THR A 136 -25.32 63.65 -14.96
N ASP A 137 -24.63 62.77 -15.70
CA ASP A 137 -25.05 61.39 -15.97
C ASP A 137 -24.79 60.44 -14.79
N GLY A 138 -24.23 60.94 -13.69
CA GLY A 138 -23.88 60.16 -12.51
C GLY A 138 -22.50 59.49 -12.56
N SER A 139 -21.77 59.62 -13.68
CA SER A 139 -20.42 59.09 -13.81
C SER A 139 -19.39 59.95 -13.09
N TYR A 140 -18.23 59.35 -12.77
CA TYR A 140 -17.09 60.01 -12.14
C TYR A 140 -15.82 59.84 -12.97
N LEU A 141 -15.03 60.91 -13.03
CA LEU A 141 -13.62 60.84 -13.38
C LEU A 141 -12.81 60.91 -12.09
N VAL A 142 -11.93 59.93 -11.86
CA VAL A 142 -11.12 59.81 -10.65
C VAL A 142 -9.65 59.75 -11.01
N SER A 143 -8.88 60.77 -10.66
CA SER A 143 -7.42 60.70 -10.72
C SER A 143 -6.86 60.32 -9.35
N THR A 144 -6.06 59.27 -9.27
CA THR A 144 -5.56 58.76 -7.98
C THR A 144 -4.06 58.41 -8.01
N ALA A 145 -3.36 58.76 -6.93
CA ALA A 145 -1.99 58.30 -6.68
C ALA A 145 -1.92 56.94 -5.97
N GLY A 146 -3.06 56.37 -5.60
CA GLY A 146 -3.18 55.05 -4.98
C GLY A 146 -2.79 53.91 -5.93
N ARG A 147 -2.36 52.79 -5.36
CA ARG A 147 -2.23 51.52 -6.12
C ARG A 147 -3.61 50.95 -6.35
N ARG A 148 -3.74 50.16 -7.42
CA ARG A 148 -4.98 49.44 -7.69
C ARG A 148 -5.09 48.25 -6.75
N ASP A 149 -6.26 48.04 -6.15
CA ASP A 149 -6.55 46.92 -5.27
C ASP A 149 -7.74 46.09 -5.80
N ILE A 150 -8.87 46.74 -6.09
CA ILE A 150 -10.09 46.14 -6.66
C ILE A 150 -10.55 46.88 -7.92
N LEU A 151 -11.48 46.28 -8.65
CA LEU A 151 -12.06 46.89 -9.86
C LEU A 151 -12.93 48.10 -9.53
N ALA A 152 -12.80 49.16 -10.33
CA ALA A 152 -13.74 50.27 -10.31
C ALA A 152 -14.99 49.96 -11.18
N PRO A 153 -16.17 50.51 -10.85
CA PRO A 153 -17.38 50.36 -11.64
C PRO A 153 -17.24 51.01 -13.02
N PRO A 154 -17.98 50.55 -14.05
CA PRO A 154 -17.95 51.15 -15.38
C PRO A 154 -18.25 52.65 -15.42
N GLY A 155 -19.06 53.15 -14.47
CA GLY A 155 -19.36 54.58 -14.30
C GLY A 155 -18.20 55.40 -13.71
N CYS A 156 -17.08 54.78 -13.35
CA CYS A 156 -15.90 55.44 -12.77
C CYS A 156 -14.69 55.28 -13.71
N ARG A 157 -14.35 56.34 -14.44
CA ARG A 157 -13.11 56.37 -15.24
C ARG A 157 -11.95 56.73 -14.33
N GLU A 158 -11.00 55.82 -14.17
CA GLU A 158 -9.80 56.06 -13.35
C GLU A 158 -8.59 56.49 -14.19
N ASN A 159 -7.97 57.60 -13.81
CA ASN A 159 -6.64 58.02 -14.27
C ASN A 159 -5.60 57.81 -13.16
N ARG A 160 -4.81 56.74 -13.22
CA ARG A 160 -3.98 56.29 -12.10
C ARG A 160 -2.50 56.58 -12.32
N LEU A 161 -1.94 57.47 -11.50
CA LEU A 161 -0.53 57.86 -11.51
C LEU A 161 0.09 57.53 -10.15
N VAL A 162 0.49 56.27 -9.97
CA VAL A 162 0.88 55.71 -8.65
C VAL A 162 2.04 56.51 -8.04
N GLY A 163 1.83 57.04 -6.84
CA GLY A 163 2.84 57.81 -6.10
C GLY A 163 3.11 59.22 -6.63
N ALA A 164 2.30 59.74 -7.55
CA ALA A 164 2.45 61.12 -8.02
C ALA A 164 2.17 62.14 -6.92
N ALA A 165 2.94 63.24 -6.92
CA ALA A 165 2.71 64.39 -6.07
C ALA A 165 1.36 65.08 -6.42
N PRO A 166 0.71 65.75 -5.45
CA PRO A 166 -0.60 66.39 -5.65
C PRO A 166 -0.68 67.31 -6.88
N GLU A 167 0.36 68.09 -7.17
CA GLU A 167 0.40 69.05 -8.27
C GLU A 167 0.45 68.35 -9.64
N THR A 168 1.24 67.27 -9.72
CA THR A 168 1.34 66.46 -10.94
C THR A 168 0.03 65.72 -11.20
N LEU A 169 -0.57 65.16 -10.15
CA LEU A 169 -1.85 64.46 -10.23
C LEU A 169 -2.99 65.42 -10.60
N TRP A 170 -2.96 66.65 -10.07
CA TRP A 170 -3.91 67.71 -10.38
C TRP A 170 -3.85 68.11 -11.84
N ALA A 171 -2.66 68.40 -12.37
CA ALA A 171 -2.49 68.75 -13.78
C ALA A 171 -2.98 67.63 -14.72
N ALA A 172 -2.71 66.38 -14.37
CA ALA A 172 -3.22 65.23 -15.12
C ALA A 172 -4.75 65.09 -15.02
N HIS A 173 -5.34 65.39 -13.86
CA HIS A 173 -6.78 65.40 -13.68
C HIS A 173 -7.45 66.48 -14.53
N GLN A 174 -6.94 67.71 -14.51
CA GLN A 174 -7.50 68.81 -15.30
C GLN A 174 -7.54 68.51 -16.80
N ARG A 175 -6.47 67.91 -17.34
CA ARG A 175 -6.44 67.46 -18.75
C ARG A 175 -7.52 66.40 -19.02
N ALA A 176 -7.63 65.41 -18.15
CA ALA A 176 -8.65 64.37 -18.29
C ALA A 176 -10.08 64.93 -18.16
N VAL A 177 -10.31 65.94 -17.31
CA VAL A 177 -11.60 66.65 -17.22
C VAL A 177 -11.91 67.36 -18.53
N GLN A 178 -10.95 68.06 -19.13
CA GLN A 178 -11.14 68.74 -20.42
C GLN A 178 -11.51 67.76 -21.55
N GLU A 179 -10.88 66.58 -21.58
CA GLU A 179 -11.22 65.52 -22.54
C GLU A 179 -12.66 64.99 -22.33
N GLU A 180 -13.06 64.72 -21.09
CA GLU A 180 -14.41 64.23 -20.78
C GLU A 180 -15.49 65.30 -21.02
N GLN A 181 -15.16 66.58 -20.81
CA GLN A 181 -16.07 67.72 -21.03
C GLN A 181 -16.47 67.88 -22.51
N LEU A 182 -15.77 67.23 -23.44
CA LEU A 182 -16.20 67.15 -24.85
C LEU A 182 -17.47 66.32 -25.02
N PHE A 183 -17.76 65.41 -24.09
CA PHE A 183 -18.85 64.44 -24.18
C PHE A 183 -19.85 64.52 -23.01
N LYS A 184 -19.44 65.07 -21.86
CA LYS A 184 -20.20 65.07 -20.61
C LYS A 184 -20.25 66.44 -19.95
N THR A 185 -21.35 66.70 -19.23
CA THR A 185 -21.51 67.95 -18.45
C THR A 185 -21.12 67.73 -16.99
N VAL A 186 -20.30 68.62 -16.43
CA VAL A 186 -19.88 68.55 -15.03
C VAL A 186 -21.02 68.95 -14.10
N ALA A 187 -21.28 68.13 -13.07
CA ALA A 187 -22.19 68.45 -11.99
C ALA A 187 -21.43 69.29 -10.94
N PRO A 188 -21.83 70.55 -10.69
CA PRO A 188 -21.06 71.45 -9.85
C PRO A 188 -21.12 71.06 -8.36
N VAL A 189 -20.00 71.25 -7.66
CA VAL A 189 -19.82 71.03 -6.21
C VAL A 189 -19.37 72.35 -5.59
N ARG A 190 -20.30 73.18 -5.09
CA ARG A 190 -20.01 74.59 -4.72
C ARG A 190 -19.91 74.84 -3.21
N GLY A 191 -20.19 73.84 -2.39
CA GLY A 191 -20.12 73.95 -0.94
C GLY A 191 -20.08 72.60 -0.22
N GLU A 192 -20.08 72.64 1.10
CA GLU A 192 -19.96 71.44 1.94
C GLU A 192 -21.10 70.43 1.71
N ALA A 193 -22.35 70.90 1.58
CA ALA A 193 -23.49 70.03 1.33
C ALA A 193 -23.36 69.28 0.00
N ASP A 194 -22.96 69.97 -1.07
CA ASP A 194 -22.70 69.37 -2.38
C ASP A 194 -21.53 68.37 -2.31
N LEU A 195 -20.50 68.69 -1.53
CA LEU A 195 -19.33 67.84 -1.35
C LEU A 195 -19.71 66.53 -0.66
N VAL A 196 -20.45 66.61 0.46
CA VAL A 196 -20.93 65.43 1.19
C VAL A 196 -21.80 64.57 0.28
N ALA A 197 -22.72 65.18 -0.48
CA ALA A 197 -23.57 64.47 -1.43
C ALA A 197 -22.76 63.82 -2.57
N ALA A 198 -21.72 64.48 -3.09
CA ALA A 198 -20.85 63.91 -4.12
C ALA A 198 -19.98 62.77 -3.59
N VAL A 199 -19.43 62.90 -2.38
CA VAL A 199 -18.65 61.84 -1.73
C VAL A 199 -19.52 60.61 -1.44
N GLU A 200 -20.72 60.82 -0.91
CA GLU A 200 -21.67 59.74 -0.63
C GLU A 200 -22.15 59.05 -1.91
N ALA A 201 -22.45 59.80 -2.97
CA ALA A 201 -22.85 59.22 -4.25
C ALA A 201 -21.71 58.41 -4.91
N HIS A 202 -20.47 58.88 -4.80
CA HIS A 202 -19.30 58.12 -5.27
C HIS A 202 -19.11 56.82 -4.45
N HIS A 203 -19.28 56.90 -3.13
CA HIS A 203 -19.24 55.73 -2.24
C HIS A 203 -20.34 54.71 -2.58
N ALA A 204 -21.59 55.16 -2.74
CA ALA A 204 -22.72 54.32 -3.10
C ALA A 204 -22.47 53.58 -4.43
N MET A 205 -21.95 54.29 -5.45
CA MET A 205 -21.61 53.67 -6.73
C MET A 205 -20.56 52.55 -6.60
N LEU A 206 -19.53 52.74 -5.78
CA LEU A 206 -18.52 51.71 -5.51
C LEU A 206 -19.10 50.55 -4.72
N ARG A 207 -19.83 50.85 -3.64
CA ARG A 207 -20.51 49.86 -2.79
C ARG A 207 -21.45 48.98 -3.61
N ASP A 208 -22.37 49.57 -4.36
CA ASP A 208 -23.41 48.85 -5.11
C ASP A 208 -22.81 47.91 -6.15
N PHE A 209 -21.76 48.37 -6.84
CA PHE A 209 -21.00 47.54 -7.77
C PHE A 209 -20.36 46.31 -7.08
N HIS A 210 -19.77 46.49 -5.90
CA HIS A 210 -19.15 45.37 -5.18
C HIS A 210 -20.16 44.45 -4.50
N VAL A 211 -21.34 44.97 -4.12
CA VAL A 211 -22.47 44.17 -3.64
C VAL A 211 -23.00 43.29 -4.77
N GLU A 212 -23.20 43.83 -5.96
CA GLU A 212 -23.64 43.08 -7.15
C GLU A 212 -22.65 41.97 -7.53
N ARG A 213 -21.35 42.26 -7.42
CA ARG A 213 -20.28 41.28 -7.64
C ARG A 213 -20.18 40.22 -6.53
N GLY A 214 -20.89 40.42 -5.42
CA GLY A 214 -20.80 39.61 -4.21
C GLY A 214 -19.48 39.74 -3.45
N VAL A 215 -18.64 40.71 -3.81
CA VAL A 215 -17.40 41.03 -3.06
C VAL A 215 -17.76 41.64 -1.71
N PHE A 216 -18.80 42.49 -1.67
CA PHE A 216 -19.41 42.99 -0.44
C PHE A 216 -20.65 42.15 -0.15
N ALA A 217 -20.52 41.19 0.76
CA ALA A 217 -21.61 40.32 1.16
C ALA A 217 -22.34 40.91 2.38
N PRO A 218 -23.68 40.96 2.40
CA PRO A 218 -24.42 41.43 3.56
C PRO A 218 -24.14 40.55 4.77
N ILE A 219 -23.96 41.19 5.93
CA ILE A 219 -23.82 40.50 7.21
C ILE A 219 -25.23 40.18 7.73
N PRO A 220 -25.51 38.96 8.20
CA PRO A 220 -26.78 38.66 8.85
C PRO A 220 -27.04 39.59 10.05
N PRO A 221 -28.29 40.04 10.30
CA PRO A 221 -28.60 41.01 11.34
C PRO A 221 -28.15 40.61 12.76
N GLU A 222 -28.07 39.31 13.03
CA GLU A 222 -27.65 38.74 14.30
C GLU A 222 -26.13 38.84 14.51
N GLU A 223 -25.35 38.57 13.45
CA GLU A 223 -23.88 38.77 13.44
C GLU A 223 -23.54 40.27 13.47
N GLU A 224 -24.36 41.12 12.86
CA GLU A 224 -24.21 42.57 12.90
C GLU A 224 -24.45 43.16 14.30
N ARG A 225 -25.48 42.70 15.03
CA ARG A 225 -25.71 43.10 16.43
C ARG A 225 -24.53 42.71 17.33
N GLN A 226 -24.01 41.49 17.19
CA GLN A 226 -22.89 41.01 17.99
C GLN A 226 -21.60 41.78 17.72
N VAL A 227 -21.32 42.12 16.45
CA VAL A 227 -20.16 42.96 16.08
C VAL A 227 -20.34 44.38 16.60
N ALA A 228 -21.55 44.93 16.54
CA ALA A 228 -21.86 46.26 17.07
C ALA A 228 -21.74 46.33 18.61
N GLU A 229 -22.19 45.30 19.32
CA GLU A 229 -22.03 45.18 20.78
C GLU A 229 -20.56 45.04 21.17
N ALA A 230 -19.77 44.25 20.44
CA ALA A 230 -18.33 44.14 20.65
C ALA A 230 -17.59 45.46 20.38
N ALA A 231 -17.98 46.19 19.33
CA ALA A 231 -17.45 47.52 19.00
C ALA A 231 -17.78 48.55 20.09
N ALA A 232 -19.02 48.56 20.58
CA ALA A 232 -19.47 49.46 21.64
C ALA A 232 -18.78 49.16 22.98
N ALA A 233 -18.53 47.88 23.29
CA ALA A 233 -17.74 47.46 24.45
C ALA A 233 -16.27 47.88 24.34
N ALA A 234 -15.66 47.81 23.16
CA ALA A 234 -14.29 48.24 22.92
C ALA A 234 -14.09 49.76 23.03
N LEU A 235 -15.11 50.55 22.69
CA LEU A 235 -15.07 52.02 22.79
C LEU A 235 -15.28 52.55 24.22
N SER A 236 -15.79 51.73 25.15
CA SER A 236 -16.23 52.17 26.48
C SER A 236 -15.31 51.73 27.64
N ALA A 237 -14.34 50.84 27.39
CA ALA A 237 -13.44 50.34 28.42
C ALA A 237 -11.98 50.65 28.07
N GLY A 238 -11.20 51.12 29.05
CA GLY A 238 -9.76 51.34 28.93
C GLY A 238 -8.96 50.04 28.67
N PRO A 239 -7.65 49.98 28.99
CA PRO A 239 -6.77 48.88 28.56
C PRO A 239 -7.20 47.45 28.95
N ASP A 240 -8.01 47.25 30.00
CA ASP A 240 -8.58 45.95 30.39
C ASP A 240 -9.81 45.53 29.55
N GLY A 241 -10.36 46.45 28.74
CA GLY A 241 -11.49 46.23 27.83
C GLY A 241 -11.10 45.61 26.49
N GLU A 242 -9.90 45.90 25.99
CA GLU A 242 -9.36 45.32 24.74
C GLU A 242 -9.29 43.79 24.83
N ASP A 243 -8.82 43.28 25.98
CA ASP A 243 -8.68 41.83 26.21
C ASP A 243 -10.05 41.13 26.30
N ARG A 244 -11.05 41.76 26.92
CA ARG A 244 -12.44 41.24 26.97
C ARG A 244 -13.13 41.28 25.60
N ALA A 245 -12.94 42.35 24.83
CA ALA A 245 -13.47 42.46 23.47
C ALA A 245 -12.82 41.44 22.52
N GLN A 246 -11.52 41.20 22.68
CA GLN A 246 -10.83 40.12 21.96
C GLN A 246 -11.30 38.73 22.41
N ASP A 247 -11.50 38.48 23.70
CA ASP A 247 -12.04 37.19 24.20
C ASP A 247 -13.43 36.89 23.62
N LEU A 248 -14.31 37.89 23.46
CA LEU A 248 -15.60 37.76 22.77
C LEU A 248 -15.43 37.51 21.26
N THR A 249 -14.47 38.16 20.62
CA THR A 249 -14.14 37.93 19.19
C THR A 249 -13.61 36.51 18.98
N ILE A 250 -12.78 36.03 19.90
CA ILE A 250 -12.24 34.67 19.93
C ILE A 250 -13.36 33.66 20.12
N LEU A 251 -14.30 33.90 21.03
CA LEU A 251 -15.49 33.07 21.22
C LEU A 251 -16.29 32.93 19.91
N ASN A 252 -16.56 34.04 19.23
CA ASN A 252 -17.27 34.02 17.95
C ASN A 252 -16.49 33.24 16.87
N GLU A 253 -15.17 33.45 16.78
CA GLU A 253 -14.34 32.71 15.83
C GLU A 253 -14.28 31.21 16.15
N ILE A 254 -14.25 30.82 17.43
CA ILE A 254 -14.38 29.44 17.87
C ILE A 254 -15.75 28.86 17.47
N GLU A 255 -16.84 29.60 17.66
CA GLU A 255 -18.17 29.17 17.24
C GLU A 255 -18.28 29.02 15.72
N LYS A 256 -17.67 29.93 14.95
CA LYS A 256 -17.57 29.82 13.48
C LYS A 256 -16.79 28.59 13.07
N LEU A 257 -15.65 28.30 13.72
CA LEU A 257 -14.88 27.08 13.45
C LEU A 257 -15.68 25.82 13.79
N ARG A 258 -16.48 25.86 14.86
CA ARG A 258 -17.34 24.75 15.29
C ARG A 258 -18.54 24.53 14.38
N ASN A 259 -19.19 25.60 13.92
CA ASN A 259 -20.40 25.55 13.10
C ASN A 259 -20.15 25.42 11.60
N LYS A 260 -18.89 25.51 11.14
CA LYS A 260 -18.52 25.38 9.73
C LYS A 260 -18.78 23.95 9.22
N ARG A 261 -19.99 23.67 8.74
CA ARG A 261 -20.33 22.40 8.10
C ARG A 261 -19.76 22.33 6.68
N SER A 262 -18.94 21.33 6.41
CA SER A 262 -18.49 21.05 5.05
C SER A 262 -19.67 20.56 4.20
N SER A 263 -19.92 21.23 3.07
CA SER A 263 -20.85 20.72 2.06
C SER A 263 -20.35 19.38 1.52
N TRP A 264 -21.26 18.41 1.36
CA TRP A 264 -20.94 17.08 0.83
C TRP A 264 -20.39 17.17 -0.60
N GLY A 265 -20.92 18.09 -1.41
CA GLY A 265 -20.40 18.38 -2.76
C GLY A 265 -18.96 18.90 -2.75
N ALA A 266 -18.62 19.78 -1.80
CA ALA A 266 -17.25 20.28 -1.67
C ALA A 266 -16.27 19.18 -1.26
N ALA A 267 -16.67 18.28 -0.35
CA ALA A 267 -15.86 17.14 0.04
C ALA A 267 -15.60 16.18 -1.14
N LEU A 268 -16.62 15.90 -1.95
CA LEU A 268 -16.49 15.09 -3.16
C LEU A 268 -15.57 15.75 -4.19
N THR A 269 -15.72 17.05 -4.43
CA THR A 269 -14.83 17.78 -5.35
C THR A 269 -13.37 17.70 -4.92
N VAL A 270 -13.09 17.90 -3.62
CA VAL A 270 -11.73 17.78 -3.08
C VAL A 270 -11.17 16.38 -3.30
N LEU A 271 -11.96 15.33 -3.02
CA LEU A 271 -11.53 13.95 -3.24
C LEU A 271 -11.19 13.69 -4.72
N VAL A 272 -12.10 13.99 -5.65
CA VAL A 272 -11.88 13.74 -7.08
C VAL A 272 -10.66 14.50 -7.61
N VAL A 273 -10.54 15.79 -7.31
CA VAL A 273 -9.39 16.61 -7.74
C VAL A 273 -8.08 16.06 -7.16
N SER A 274 -8.09 15.67 -5.88
CA SER A 274 -6.90 15.12 -5.22
C SER A 274 -6.47 13.77 -5.82
N VAL A 275 -7.42 12.90 -6.17
CA VAL A 275 -7.15 11.62 -6.84
C VAL A 275 -6.56 11.83 -8.23
N LEU A 276 -7.14 12.73 -9.03
CA LEU A 276 -6.62 13.05 -10.35
C LEU A 276 -5.19 13.59 -10.28
N PHE A 277 -4.92 14.46 -9.30
CA PHE A 277 -3.58 15.02 -9.10
C PHE A 277 -2.59 13.96 -8.59
N PHE A 278 -3.02 13.06 -7.70
CA PHE A 278 -2.23 11.91 -7.25
C PHE A 278 -1.84 10.99 -8.41
N ILE A 279 -2.79 10.66 -9.31
CA ILE A 279 -2.51 9.83 -10.50
C ILE A 279 -1.55 10.54 -11.45
N ALA A 280 -1.80 11.83 -11.74
CA ALA A 280 -0.99 12.61 -12.67
C ALA A 280 0.48 12.73 -12.23
N LEU A 281 0.72 13.07 -10.96
CA LEU A 281 2.08 13.17 -10.40
C LEU A 281 2.68 11.78 -10.15
N GLY A 282 1.87 10.84 -9.66
CA GLY A 282 2.29 9.46 -9.40
C GLY A 282 2.87 8.81 -10.64
N LYS A 283 2.25 8.98 -11.82
CA LYS A 283 2.79 8.48 -13.09
C LYS A 283 4.10 9.12 -13.53
N ALA A 284 4.38 10.35 -13.11
CA ALA A 284 5.64 10.99 -13.44
C ALA A 284 6.82 10.37 -12.67
N VAL A 285 6.55 9.71 -11.54
CA VAL A 285 7.58 9.17 -10.63
C VAL A 285 7.57 7.64 -10.57
N TRP A 286 6.41 7.01 -10.70
CA TRP A 286 6.19 5.57 -10.53
C TRP A 286 5.56 4.92 -11.77
N SER A 287 5.60 3.58 -11.84
CA SER A 287 4.96 2.83 -12.93
C SER A 287 3.44 2.89 -12.86
N TRP A 288 2.77 2.81 -14.01
CA TRP A 288 1.30 2.88 -14.08
C TRP A 288 0.63 1.73 -13.31
N GLN A 289 1.23 0.52 -13.36
CA GLN A 289 0.78 -0.64 -12.59
C GLN A 289 0.87 -0.39 -11.08
N PHE A 290 1.97 0.20 -10.60
CA PHE A 290 2.14 0.51 -9.18
C PHE A 290 1.11 1.54 -8.70
N VAL A 291 0.87 2.60 -9.47
CA VAL A 291 -0.16 3.61 -9.13
C VAL A 291 -1.56 2.99 -9.06
N LEU A 292 -1.90 2.12 -10.02
CA LEU A 292 -3.21 1.43 -10.06
C LEU A 292 -3.40 0.43 -8.91
N LEU A 293 -2.33 -0.18 -8.41
CA LEU A 293 -2.36 -1.03 -7.21
C LEU A 293 -2.40 -0.21 -5.93
N LEU A 294 -1.59 0.85 -5.82
CA LEU A 294 -1.45 1.66 -4.61
C LEU A 294 -2.72 2.47 -4.30
N LEU A 295 -3.37 3.04 -5.33
CA LEU A 295 -4.56 3.88 -5.17
C LEU A 295 -5.70 3.20 -4.38
N PRO A 296 -6.19 1.99 -4.76
CA PRO A 296 -7.24 1.31 -4.00
C PRO A 296 -6.78 0.87 -2.61
N ILE A 297 -5.50 0.50 -2.42
CA ILE A 297 -4.95 0.12 -1.12
C ILE A 297 -5.04 1.30 -0.14
N LEU A 298 -4.54 2.47 -0.56
CA LEU A 298 -4.63 3.70 0.23
C LEU A 298 -6.08 4.11 0.47
N PHE A 299 -6.94 3.98 -0.53
CA PHE A 299 -8.36 4.31 -0.39
C PHE A 299 -9.05 3.45 0.67
N ILE A 300 -8.83 2.12 0.65
CA ILE A 300 -9.44 1.21 1.62
C ILE A 300 -8.91 1.47 3.03
N HIS A 301 -7.59 1.73 3.15
CA HIS A 301 -6.96 2.11 4.41
C HIS A 301 -7.61 3.38 5.00
N GLU A 302 -7.70 4.45 4.23
CA GLU A 302 -8.33 5.70 4.67
C GLU A 302 -9.84 5.56 4.88
N LEU A 303 -10.51 4.70 4.12
CA LEU A 303 -11.93 4.41 4.33
C LEU A 303 -12.16 3.79 5.71
N GLY A 304 -11.22 3.00 6.20
CA GLY A 304 -11.19 2.48 7.56
C GLY A 304 -11.16 3.60 8.62
N HIS A 305 -10.27 4.58 8.47
CA HIS A 305 -10.26 5.77 9.33
C HIS A 305 -11.55 6.59 9.23
N PHE A 306 -12.03 6.82 8.00
CA PHE A 306 -13.26 7.55 7.73
C PHE A 306 -14.47 6.90 8.40
N ALA A 307 -14.61 5.59 8.28
CA ALA A 307 -15.70 4.83 8.89
C ALA A 307 -15.66 4.92 10.42
N ALA A 308 -14.50 4.75 11.05
CA ALA A 308 -14.35 4.88 12.50
C ALA A 308 -14.63 6.31 13.00
N MET A 309 -14.14 7.33 12.29
CA MET A 309 -14.44 8.73 12.61
C MET A 309 -15.94 9.03 12.50
N ARG A 310 -16.63 8.50 11.49
CA ARG A 310 -18.09 8.63 11.35
C ARG A 310 -18.85 7.89 12.46
N LEU A 311 -18.42 6.67 12.81
CA LEU A 311 -19.00 5.89 13.91
C LEU A 311 -18.87 6.63 15.25
N PHE A 312 -17.74 7.31 15.48
CA PHE A 312 -17.51 8.14 16.66
C PHE A 312 -18.02 9.59 16.54
N ARG A 313 -18.83 9.89 15.52
CA ARG A 313 -19.50 11.18 15.32
C ARG A 313 -18.55 12.39 15.19
N TYR A 314 -17.39 12.18 14.57
CA TYR A 314 -16.52 13.30 14.19
C TYR A 314 -17.27 14.22 13.21
N GLN A 315 -17.03 15.53 13.35
CA GLN A 315 -17.62 16.54 12.48
C GLN A 315 -16.69 16.86 11.32
N ASN A 316 -17.25 17.27 10.18
CA ASN A 316 -16.51 17.69 8.99
C ASN A 316 -15.50 16.67 8.45
N VAL A 317 -15.81 15.37 8.59
CA VAL A 317 -14.95 14.29 8.10
C VAL A 317 -14.87 14.33 6.57
N ARG A 318 -13.66 14.51 6.06
CA ARG A 318 -13.34 14.54 4.63
C ARG A 318 -12.09 13.72 4.35
N MET A 319 -12.09 13.05 3.21
CA MET A 319 -10.97 12.26 2.70
C MET A 319 -10.37 12.98 1.48
N PHE A 320 -9.05 12.96 1.36
CA PHE A 320 -8.33 13.50 0.21
C PHE A 320 -7.01 12.79 0.02
N PHE A 321 -6.48 12.82 -1.21
CA PHE A 321 -5.17 12.28 -1.54
C PHE A 321 -4.09 13.37 -1.48
N ILE A 322 -2.92 13.01 -0.94
CA ILE A 322 -1.71 13.82 -0.95
C ILE A 322 -0.79 13.23 -2.03
N PRO A 323 -0.55 13.94 -3.14
CA PRO A 323 0.26 13.43 -4.25
C PRO A 323 1.62 12.93 -3.79
N LEU A 324 2.07 11.81 -4.38
CA LEU A 324 3.35 11.16 -4.11
C LEU A 324 3.52 10.64 -2.66
N PHE A 325 2.49 10.74 -1.83
CA PHE A 325 2.57 10.32 -0.44
C PHE A 325 1.51 9.27 -0.10
N GLY A 326 0.24 9.64 -0.16
CA GLY A 326 -0.81 8.78 0.37
C GLY A 326 -2.19 9.39 0.26
N ALA A 327 -3.11 8.90 1.08
CA ALA A 327 -4.36 9.57 1.35
C ALA A 327 -4.43 9.96 2.83
N ALA A 328 -5.38 10.82 3.18
CA ALA A 328 -5.57 11.26 4.54
C ALA A 328 -7.04 11.57 4.78
N VAL A 329 -7.51 11.23 5.98
CA VAL A 329 -8.81 11.67 6.51
C VAL A 329 -8.61 12.77 7.55
N ALA A 330 -9.27 13.90 7.32
CA ALA A 330 -9.36 14.99 8.30
C ALA A 330 -10.78 15.07 8.86
N GLY A 331 -10.89 15.21 10.18
CA GLY A 331 -12.15 15.46 10.88
C GLY A 331 -11.89 16.14 12.21
N HIS A 332 -12.87 16.91 12.68
CA HIS A 332 -12.81 17.56 14.00
C HIS A 332 -13.60 16.74 15.02
N HIS A 333 -13.09 16.69 16.24
CA HIS A 333 -13.73 16.03 17.36
C HIS A 333 -13.82 16.96 18.56
N TYR A 334 -14.89 16.83 19.34
CA TYR A 334 -15.01 17.48 20.63
C TYR A 334 -15.12 16.36 21.67
N ASN A 335 -14.27 16.39 22.69
CA ASN A 335 -14.34 15.50 23.86
C ASN A 335 -14.29 13.99 23.57
N VAL A 336 -13.36 13.53 22.71
CA VAL A 336 -13.19 12.10 22.41
C VAL A 336 -12.13 11.46 23.33
N PRO A 337 -12.48 10.43 24.12
CA PRO A 337 -11.52 9.70 24.96
C PRO A 337 -10.36 9.11 24.16
N GLY A 338 -9.17 9.04 24.76
CA GLY A 338 -7.96 8.54 24.10
C GLY A 338 -8.09 7.13 23.51
N TRP A 339 -8.92 6.26 24.09
CA TRP A 339 -9.13 4.90 23.56
C TRP A 339 -9.82 4.89 22.19
N LYS A 340 -10.73 5.85 21.93
CA LYS A 340 -11.37 5.99 20.62
C LYS A 340 -10.35 6.42 19.56
N LYS A 341 -9.38 7.26 19.93
CA LYS A 341 -8.27 7.65 19.03
C LYS A 341 -7.45 6.43 18.61
N VAL A 342 -7.15 5.53 19.54
CA VAL A 342 -6.45 4.27 19.24
C VAL A 342 -7.26 3.42 18.26
N ILE A 343 -8.57 3.28 18.46
CA ILE A 343 -9.43 2.51 17.54
C ILE A 343 -9.45 3.17 16.15
N VAL A 344 -9.57 4.49 16.06
CA VAL A 344 -9.51 5.21 14.78
C VAL A 344 -8.16 4.98 14.10
N SER A 345 -7.04 5.06 14.82
CA SER A 345 -5.72 4.81 14.23
C SER A 345 -5.52 3.36 13.79
N LEU A 346 -6.12 2.38 14.47
CA LEU A 346 -6.04 0.97 14.05
C LEU A 346 -7.03 0.62 12.94
N SER A 347 -8.08 1.41 12.73
CA SER A 347 -9.15 1.08 11.78
C SER A 347 -8.74 1.25 10.32
N GLY A 348 -7.60 1.89 10.01
CA GLY A 348 -6.99 1.83 8.68
C GLY A 348 -6.14 0.56 8.49
N PRO A 349 -5.07 0.37 9.30
CA PRO A 349 -4.17 -0.77 9.18
C PRO A 349 -4.82 -2.14 9.28
N LEU A 350 -5.67 -2.37 10.29
CA LEU A 350 -6.20 -3.71 10.59
C LEU A 350 -7.07 -4.27 9.44
N PRO A 351 -8.09 -3.54 8.94
CA PRO A 351 -8.85 -4.02 7.77
C PRO A 351 -7.97 -4.25 6.55
N GLY A 352 -6.94 -3.42 6.34
CA GLY A 352 -5.97 -3.61 5.26
C GLY A 352 -5.16 -4.89 5.40
N ILE A 353 -4.71 -5.24 6.61
CA ILE A 353 -4.01 -6.51 6.89
C ILE A 353 -4.93 -7.72 6.64
N PHE A 354 -6.18 -7.67 7.09
CA PHE A 354 -7.15 -8.75 6.82
C PHE A 354 -7.47 -8.88 5.33
N LEU A 355 -7.63 -7.75 4.63
CA LEU A 355 -7.82 -7.76 3.18
C LEU A 355 -6.60 -8.37 2.49
N ALA A 356 -5.39 -8.00 2.90
CA ALA A 356 -4.18 -8.55 2.33
C ALA A 356 -4.07 -10.07 2.53
N ALA A 357 -4.52 -10.58 3.68
CA ALA A 357 -4.58 -12.02 3.91
C ALA A 357 -5.55 -12.70 2.94
N ALA A 358 -6.76 -12.16 2.78
CA ALA A 358 -7.76 -12.70 1.85
C ALA A 358 -7.28 -12.64 0.39
N LEU A 359 -6.71 -11.52 -0.04
CA LEU A 359 -6.14 -11.35 -1.39
C LEU A 359 -4.95 -12.27 -1.60
N GLY A 360 -4.10 -12.45 -0.60
CA GLY A 360 -2.96 -13.35 -0.64
C GLY A 360 -3.37 -14.80 -0.83
N VAL A 361 -4.34 -15.27 -0.02
CA VAL A 361 -4.91 -16.62 -0.16
C VAL A 361 -5.51 -16.81 -1.55
N LEU A 362 -6.29 -15.84 -2.05
CA LEU A 362 -6.89 -15.91 -3.38
C LEU A 362 -5.83 -15.92 -4.49
N ALA A 363 -4.80 -15.09 -4.36
CA ALA A 363 -3.72 -15.01 -5.35
C ALA A 363 -2.93 -16.31 -5.45
N MET A 364 -2.65 -16.94 -4.31
CA MET A 364 -1.93 -18.22 -4.25
C MET A 364 -2.82 -19.38 -4.72
N ALA A 365 -4.12 -19.38 -4.39
CA ALA A 365 -5.04 -20.43 -4.81
C ALA A 365 -5.31 -20.48 -6.32
N TYR A 366 -5.27 -19.32 -6.99
CA TYR A 366 -5.58 -19.18 -8.42
C TYR A 366 -4.37 -18.82 -9.29
N ASP A 367 -3.15 -18.82 -8.74
CA ASP A 367 -1.90 -18.42 -9.40
C ASP A 367 -2.01 -17.07 -10.16
N ILE A 368 -2.35 -16.00 -9.43
CA ILE A 368 -2.56 -14.65 -9.98
C ILE A 368 -1.43 -13.70 -9.51
N PRO A 369 -0.33 -13.53 -10.28
CA PRO A 369 0.88 -12.83 -9.80
C PRO A 369 0.66 -11.36 -9.42
N TRP A 370 -0.17 -10.63 -10.17
CA TRP A 370 -0.45 -9.22 -9.87
C TRP A 370 -1.26 -9.05 -8.58
N LEU A 371 -2.11 -10.03 -8.24
CA LEU A 371 -2.91 -10.02 -7.04
C LEU A 371 -2.04 -10.33 -5.82
N LEU A 372 -1.07 -11.24 -5.96
CA LEU A 372 -0.08 -11.52 -4.92
C LEU A 372 0.79 -10.29 -4.64
N ALA A 373 1.27 -9.62 -5.69
CA ALA A 373 1.98 -8.35 -5.55
C ALA A 373 1.13 -7.28 -4.85
N GLY A 374 -0.17 -7.20 -5.19
CA GLY A 374 -1.14 -6.34 -4.51
C GLY A 374 -1.32 -6.69 -3.03
N ALA A 375 -1.43 -7.97 -2.69
CA ALA A 375 -1.56 -8.45 -1.31
C ALA A 375 -0.31 -8.08 -0.48
N MET A 376 0.89 -8.34 -1.01
CA MET A 376 2.15 -7.97 -0.35
C MET A 376 2.27 -6.46 -0.15
N LEU A 377 1.96 -5.66 -1.18
CA LEU A 377 1.94 -4.20 -1.07
C LEU A 377 0.93 -3.72 -0.02
N THR A 378 -0.23 -4.37 0.05
CA THR A 378 -1.26 -4.06 1.05
C THR A 378 -0.74 -4.33 2.46
N VAL A 379 -0.13 -5.49 2.73
CA VAL A 379 0.49 -5.76 4.04
C VAL A 379 1.58 -4.74 4.34
N LEU A 380 2.43 -4.42 3.37
CA LEU A 380 3.56 -3.51 3.57
C LEU A 380 3.09 -2.09 3.92
N VAL A 381 2.12 -1.54 3.19
CA VAL A 381 1.56 -0.20 3.45
C VAL A 381 0.92 -0.14 4.83
N ASN A 382 0.07 -1.13 5.17
CA ASN A 382 -0.62 -1.15 6.46
C ASN A 382 0.33 -1.43 7.63
N GLY A 383 1.31 -2.32 7.44
CA GLY A 383 2.35 -2.63 8.41
C GLY A 383 3.30 -1.45 8.64
N PHE A 384 3.65 -0.71 7.59
CA PHE A 384 4.42 0.52 7.70
C PHE A 384 3.66 1.58 8.50
N ASN A 385 2.36 1.73 8.26
CA ASN A 385 1.52 2.65 9.05
C ASN A 385 1.40 2.25 10.52
N LEU A 386 1.67 0.99 10.90
CA LEU A 386 1.75 0.58 12.30
C LEU A 386 3.07 0.94 12.98
N LEU A 387 4.08 1.49 12.30
CA LEU A 387 5.32 1.89 12.97
C LEU A 387 5.06 2.98 14.03
N PRO A 388 5.76 2.94 15.18
CA PRO A 388 5.55 3.85 16.31
C PRO A 388 6.21 5.22 16.04
N LEU A 389 5.85 5.88 14.94
CA LEU A 389 6.46 7.12 14.48
C LEU A 389 5.40 8.05 13.91
N ILE A 390 5.28 9.28 14.44
CA ILE A 390 4.38 10.30 13.88
C ILE A 390 4.99 10.78 12.54
N PRO A 391 4.22 10.88 11.44
CA PRO A 391 2.76 10.99 11.37
C PRO A 391 1.98 9.68 11.14
N LEU A 392 2.62 8.52 11.19
CA LEU A 392 2.00 7.20 10.94
C LEU A 392 1.01 6.83 12.06
N ASP A 393 0.07 5.94 11.75
CA ASP A 393 -1.00 5.54 12.67
C ASP A 393 -0.48 4.93 13.98
N GLY A 394 0.52 4.07 13.91
CA GLY A 394 1.18 3.49 15.08
C GLY A 394 1.80 4.57 15.98
N GLY A 395 2.29 5.66 15.39
CA GLY A 395 2.73 6.84 16.13
C GLY A 395 1.59 7.50 16.91
N TRP A 396 0.40 7.63 16.30
CA TRP A 396 -0.79 8.17 16.96
C TRP A 396 -1.37 7.23 18.03
N VAL A 397 -1.29 5.90 17.82
CA VAL A 397 -1.61 4.90 18.84
C VAL A 397 -0.69 5.08 20.05
N MET A 398 0.62 5.09 19.85
CA MET A 398 1.60 5.25 20.94
C MET A 398 1.48 6.59 21.65
N HIS A 399 1.21 7.67 20.90
CA HIS A 399 0.93 8.98 21.48
C HIS A 399 -0.31 8.95 22.39
N ALA A 400 -1.42 8.38 21.92
CA ALA A 400 -2.66 8.27 22.70
C ALA A 400 -2.51 7.34 23.93
N LEU A 401 -1.69 6.29 23.81
CA LEU A 401 -1.47 5.31 24.87
C LEU A 401 -0.47 5.75 25.93
N LEU A 402 0.62 6.45 25.57
CA LEU A 402 1.76 6.69 26.46
C LEU A 402 2.19 8.16 26.50
N PHE A 403 2.53 8.75 25.36
CA PHE A 403 3.28 10.01 25.32
C PHE A 403 2.44 11.25 25.63
N CYS A 404 1.13 11.23 25.39
CA CYS A 404 0.24 12.35 25.72
C CYS A 404 0.04 12.58 27.23
N ARG A 405 0.58 11.70 28.09
CA ARG A 405 0.50 11.85 29.55
C ARG A 405 1.43 12.92 30.11
N HIS A 406 2.52 13.26 29.41
CA HIS A 406 3.48 14.24 29.89
C HIS A 406 4.12 15.01 28.73
N TYR A 407 4.14 16.34 28.80
CA TYR A 407 4.58 17.20 27.68
C TYR A 407 6.03 16.96 27.23
N VAL A 408 6.94 16.61 28.15
CA VAL A 408 8.35 16.27 27.80
C VAL A 408 8.44 14.95 27.04
N LEU A 409 7.59 13.97 27.38
CA LEU A 409 7.57 12.68 26.70
C LEU A 409 7.00 12.83 25.28
N ASP A 410 5.94 13.62 25.11
CA ASP A 410 5.40 13.98 23.77
C ASP A 410 6.47 14.70 22.92
N ALA A 411 7.14 15.69 23.49
CA ALA A 411 8.19 16.43 22.78
C ALA A 411 9.38 15.55 22.39
N GLY A 412 9.84 14.68 23.30
CA GLY A 412 10.89 13.71 23.03
C GLY A 412 10.51 12.71 21.95
N PHE A 413 9.26 12.22 21.96
CA PHE A 413 8.74 11.31 20.95
C PHE A 413 8.66 11.95 19.56
N ARG A 414 8.20 13.21 19.48
CA ARG A 414 8.18 13.98 18.22
C ARG A 414 9.59 14.29 17.71
N LEU A 415 10.52 14.62 18.60
CA LEU A 415 11.92 14.84 18.23
C LEU A 415 12.56 13.57 17.68
N LEU A 416 12.32 12.42 18.33
CA LEU A 416 12.76 11.12 17.82
C LEU A 416 12.21 10.86 16.43
N ALA A 417 10.91 11.08 16.20
CA ALA A 417 10.30 10.94 14.88
C ALA A 417 10.95 11.85 13.83
N VAL A 418 11.24 13.12 14.15
CA VAL A 418 11.98 14.05 13.28
C VAL A 418 13.36 13.51 12.94
N CYS A 419 14.13 13.08 13.94
CA CYS A 419 15.47 12.52 13.74
C CYS A 419 15.43 11.26 12.87
N THR A 420 14.50 10.35 13.12
CA THR A 420 14.33 9.12 12.33
C THR A 420 13.94 9.42 10.89
N LEU A 421 13.02 10.36 10.63
CA LEU A 421 12.65 10.75 9.27
C LEU A 421 13.80 11.40 8.51
N LEU A 422 14.56 12.30 9.14
CA LEU A 422 15.71 12.95 8.51
C LEU A 422 16.88 11.98 8.28
N ALA A 423 17.12 11.06 9.23
CA ALA A 423 18.10 10.00 9.05
C ALA A 423 17.70 9.04 7.92
N GLY A 424 16.43 8.62 7.88
CA GLY A 424 15.89 7.79 6.80
C GLY A 424 15.98 8.48 5.44
N ALA A 425 15.66 9.77 5.37
CA ALA A 425 15.80 10.58 4.16
C ALA A 425 17.25 10.60 3.65
N TYR A 426 18.22 10.74 4.55
CA TYR A 426 19.65 10.72 4.21
C TYR A 426 20.11 9.34 3.75
N LEU A 427 19.75 8.28 4.49
CA LEU A 427 20.19 6.90 4.21
C LEU A 427 19.56 6.33 2.93
N LEU A 428 18.31 6.69 2.65
CA LEU A 428 17.56 6.19 1.48
C LEU A 428 17.62 7.16 0.28
N ALA A 429 18.28 8.32 0.44
CA ALA A 429 18.28 9.41 -0.54
C ALA A 429 16.85 9.82 -0.99
N ASP A 430 15.88 9.78 -0.08
CA ASP A 430 14.48 10.04 -0.37
C ASP A 430 14.09 11.50 -0.03
N PRO A 431 13.77 12.34 -1.04
CA PRO A 431 13.43 13.75 -0.84
C PRO A 431 12.08 13.95 -0.15
N ILE A 432 11.15 12.99 -0.25
CA ILE A 432 9.82 13.09 0.37
C ILE A 432 9.96 12.98 1.88
N LEU A 433 10.73 12.00 2.37
CA LEU A 433 11.02 11.88 3.80
C LEU A 433 11.71 13.14 4.35
N ALA A 434 12.62 13.75 3.58
CA ALA A 434 13.31 14.98 3.99
C ALA A 434 12.33 16.14 4.20
N VAL A 435 11.38 16.34 3.27
CA VAL A 435 10.35 17.39 3.38
C VAL A 435 9.50 17.19 4.63
N PHE A 436 9.06 15.97 4.93
CA PHE A 436 8.27 15.71 6.14
C PHE A 436 9.07 15.89 7.43
N GLY A 437 10.29 15.37 7.48
CA GLY A 437 11.19 15.58 8.62
C GLY A 437 11.40 17.07 8.89
N PHE A 438 11.61 17.87 7.85
CA PHE A 438 11.75 19.32 7.94
C PHE A 438 10.47 20.03 8.41
N LEU A 439 9.31 19.72 7.83
CA LEU A 439 8.03 20.31 8.23
C LEU A 439 7.67 19.97 9.69
N MET A 440 7.92 18.73 10.11
CA MET A 440 7.74 18.32 11.51
C MET A 440 8.72 19.02 12.44
N ALA A 441 9.98 19.19 12.03
CA ALA A 441 10.98 19.96 12.80
C ALA A 441 10.53 21.41 12.99
N MET A 442 9.97 22.05 11.96
CA MET A 442 9.42 23.40 12.05
C MET A 442 8.21 23.50 12.99
N ALA A 443 7.38 22.46 13.07
CA ALA A 443 6.20 22.42 13.95
C ALA A 443 6.55 22.12 15.42
N LEU A 444 7.71 21.52 15.70
CA LEU A 444 8.11 21.04 17.02
C LEU A 444 8.11 22.14 18.12
N PRO A 445 8.66 23.36 17.90
CA PRO A 445 8.64 24.41 18.92
C PRO A 445 7.23 24.85 19.32
N VAL A 446 6.31 24.91 18.35
CA VAL A 446 4.91 25.26 18.59
C VAL A 446 4.21 24.15 19.37
N ALA A 447 4.41 22.89 18.96
CA ALA A 447 3.86 21.73 19.65
C ALA A 447 4.34 21.65 21.12
N PHE A 448 5.63 21.91 21.37
CA PHE A 448 6.19 21.94 22.73
C PHE A 448 5.54 23.03 23.60
N ARG A 449 5.42 24.27 23.08
CA ARG A 449 4.76 25.36 23.80
C ARG A 449 3.31 25.02 24.11
N MET A 450 2.58 24.43 23.16
CA MET A 450 1.19 24.02 23.37
C MET A 450 1.03 22.92 24.40
N ALA A 451 1.88 21.89 24.36
CA ALA A 451 1.86 20.83 25.36
C ALA A 451 2.16 21.39 26.77
N ARG A 452 3.06 22.38 26.88
CA ARG A 452 3.34 23.08 28.14
C ARG A 452 2.15 23.91 28.63
N VAL A 453 1.48 24.67 27.75
CA VAL A 453 0.26 25.43 28.08
C VAL A 453 -0.81 24.49 28.66
N VAL A 454 -1.08 23.38 27.99
CA VAL A 454 -2.08 22.38 28.42
C VAL A 454 -1.72 21.78 29.78
N GLU A 455 -0.45 21.44 30.02
CA GLU A 455 0.01 20.92 31.31
C GLU A 455 -0.15 21.96 32.43
N THR A 456 0.23 23.22 32.20
CA THR A 456 0.05 24.31 33.19
C THR A 456 -1.43 24.49 33.54
N LEU A 457 -2.32 24.49 32.54
CA LEU A 457 -3.76 24.63 32.74
C LEU A 457 -4.37 23.42 33.47
N ARG A 458 -3.89 22.21 33.16
CA ARG A 458 -4.30 20.96 33.85
C ARG A 458 -3.91 20.99 35.34
N ARG A 459 -2.71 21.51 35.67
CA ARG A 459 -2.26 21.68 37.07
C ARG A 459 -3.04 22.74 37.83
N ARG A 460 -3.49 23.81 37.16
CA ARG A 460 -4.35 24.85 37.73
C ARG A 460 -5.81 24.40 37.95
N GLY A 461 -6.18 23.22 37.45
CA GLY A 461 -7.54 22.69 37.63
C GLY A 461 -8.61 23.47 36.86
N VAL A 462 -8.24 24.15 35.76
CA VAL A 462 -9.19 24.88 34.92
C VAL A 462 -10.18 23.87 34.34
N ALA A 463 -11.41 23.86 34.87
CA ALA A 463 -12.50 23.03 34.36
C ALA A 463 -12.93 23.60 33.00
N ALA A 464 -12.64 22.86 31.93
CA ALA A 464 -12.95 23.30 30.58
C ALA A 464 -14.44 23.10 30.24
N THR A 465 -15.14 22.14 30.85
CA THR A 465 -16.51 21.79 30.46
C THR A 465 -17.58 22.72 31.04
N SER A 466 -18.39 23.28 30.15
CA SER A 466 -19.71 23.87 30.47
C SER A 466 -20.71 22.78 30.89
N PRO A 467 -21.78 23.08 31.68
CA PRO A 467 -22.79 22.11 32.12
C PRO A 467 -23.41 21.25 31.01
N ASP A 468 -23.38 21.72 29.77
CA ASP A 468 -24.02 21.11 28.60
C ASP A 468 -23.07 20.17 27.80
N ASP A 469 -21.81 20.03 28.22
CA ASP A 469 -20.75 19.21 27.59
C ASP A 469 -20.46 19.52 26.10
N GLN A 470 -20.99 20.65 25.60
CA GLN A 470 -20.93 21.04 24.19
C GLN A 470 -20.38 22.46 23.96
N SER A 471 -20.32 23.30 25.01
CA SER A 471 -19.90 24.71 24.95
C SER A 471 -18.62 24.95 25.78
N ILE A 472 -17.79 25.90 25.35
CA ILE A 472 -16.63 26.37 26.12
C ILE A 472 -17.11 27.55 26.96
N SER A 473 -16.89 27.53 28.28
CA SER A 473 -17.25 28.67 29.10
C SER A 473 -16.38 29.89 28.73
N PRO A 474 -16.93 31.12 28.74
CA PRO A 474 -16.14 32.34 28.52
C PRO A 474 -14.94 32.47 29.46
N GLU A 475 -15.10 31.97 30.69
CA GLU A 475 -14.04 31.91 31.71
C GLU A 475 -12.90 30.96 31.30
N ALA A 476 -13.22 29.79 30.75
CA ALA A 476 -12.22 28.85 30.23
C ALA A 476 -11.51 29.42 28.99
N VAL A 477 -12.22 30.11 28.10
CA VAL A 477 -11.59 30.78 26.94
C VAL A 477 -10.60 31.84 27.40
N SER A 478 -10.97 32.70 28.34
CA SER A 478 -10.08 33.75 28.85
C SER A 478 -8.85 33.16 29.55
N ALA A 479 -9.04 32.12 30.37
CA ALA A 479 -7.93 31.44 31.05
C ALA A 479 -6.95 30.76 30.06
N ILE A 480 -7.48 30.06 29.05
CA ILE A 480 -6.67 29.39 28.03
C ILE A 480 -5.96 30.43 27.15
N ALA A 481 -6.69 31.41 26.62
CA ALA A 481 -6.15 32.43 25.73
C ALA A 481 -5.08 33.30 26.45
N GLY A 482 -5.29 33.62 27.72
CA GLY A 482 -4.31 34.32 28.55
C GLY A 482 -3.00 33.54 28.74
N GLU A 483 -3.09 32.24 29.04
CA GLU A 483 -1.89 31.39 29.16
C GLU A 483 -1.16 31.23 27.82
N ILE A 484 -1.89 31.08 26.71
CA ILE A 484 -1.30 31.06 25.36
C ILE A 484 -0.54 32.36 25.10
N ARG A 485 -1.15 33.52 25.38
CA ARG A 485 -0.49 34.82 25.20
C ARG A 485 0.83 34.92 25.99
N SER A 486 0.87 34.37 27.20
CA SER A 486 2.08 34.41 28.03
C SER A 486 3.27 33.58 27.48
N GLN A 487 2.99 32.56 26.67
CA GLN A 487 4.01 31.62 26.15
C GLN A 487 4.48 31.94 24.73
N PHE A 488 3.82 32.86 24.01
CA PHE A 488 4.16 33.22 22.63
C PHE A 488 4.79 34.63 22.58
N PRO A 489 6.04 34.77 22.06
CA PRO A 489 6.74 36.06 22.04
C PRO A 489 6.18 37.08 21.03
N GLN A 490 5.31 36.66 20.11
CA GLN A 490 4.64 37.52 19.14
C GLN A 490 3.12 37.40 19.31
N ARG A 491 2.40 38.53 19.20
CA ARG A 491 0.94 38.57 19.31
C ARG A 491 0.35 37.74 18.15
N LEU A 492 -0.36 36.67 18.50
CA LEU A 492 -1.05 35.80 17.54
C LEU A 492 -2.23 36.54 16.91
N SER A 493 -2.60 36.22 15.67
CA SER A 493 -3.86 36.70 15.09
C SER A 493 -5.04 36.07 15.83
N ASP A 494 -6.18 36.77 15.87
CA ASP A 494 -7.39 36.31 16.57
C ASP A 494 -7.82 34.91 16.13
N LYS A 495 -7.66 34.59 14.84
CA LYS A 495 -7.91 33.27 14.27
C LYS A 495 -6.96 32.19 14.78
N ASN A 496 -5.66 32.45 14.81
CA ASN A 496 -4.68 31.48 15.30
C ASN A 496 -4.80 31.29 16.81
N LEU A 497 -5.11 32.37 17.53
CA LEU A 497 -5.40 32.33 18.96
C LEU A 497 -6.66 31.51 19.23
N ALA A 498 -7.76 31.74 18.49
CA ALA A 498 -8.96 30.92 18.56
C ALA A 498 -8.68 29.43 18.27
N GLN A 499 -7.89 29.14 17.23
CA GLN A 499 -7.54 27.77 16.86
C GLN A 499 -6.68 27.09 17.94
N PHE A 500 -5.69 27.79 18.53
CA PHE A 500 -4.87 27.25 19.62
C PHE A 500 -5.66 27.13 20.92
N THR A 501 -6.55 28.07 21.22
CA THR A 501 -7.47 27.99 22.36
C THR A 501 -8.36 26.76 22.24
N LEU A 502 -8.94 26.52 21.05
CA LEU A 502 -9.74 25.34 20.78
C LEU A 502 -8.91 24.04 20.89
N GLN A 503 -7.69 24.04 20.35
CA GLN A 503 -6.79 22.89 20.45
C GLN A 503 -6.39 22.58 21.89
N ALA A 504 -6.07 23.61 22.69
CA ALA A 504 -5.74 23.46 24.10
C ALA A 504 -6.96 22.98 24.90
N PHE A 505 -8.15 23.51 24.61
CA PHE A 505 -9.41 23.04 25.17
C PHE A 505 -9.66 21.55 24.88
N GLU A 506 -9.51 21.13 23.61
CA GLU A 506 -9.66 19.72 23.23
C GLU A 506 -8.65 18.82 23.94
N ALA A 507 -7.40 19.27 24.09
CA ALA A 507 -6.35 18.54 24.77
C ALA A 507 -6.57 18.44 26.30
N LEU A 508 -7.17 19.45 26.92
CA LEU A 508 -7.56 19.44 28.33
C LEU A 508 -8.69 18.43 28.61
N ASN A 509 -9.66 18.34 27.70
CA ASN A 509 -10.79 17.41 27.80
C ASN A 509 -10.44 15.98 27.37
N ALA A 510 -9.42 15.79 26.53
CA ALA A 510 -8.97 14.47 26.12
C ALA A 510 -8.32 13.71 27.29
N ARG A 511 -9.05 12.73 27.85
CA ARG A 511 -8.53 11.83 28.90
C ARG A 511 -7.75 10.68 28.27
N PRO A 512 -6.48 10.45 28.66
CA PRO A 512 -5.74 9.25 28.24
C PRO A 512 -6.44 7.99 28.77
N PRO A 513 -6.29 6.83 28.12
CA PRO A 513 -6.88 5.58 28.61
C PRO A 513 -6.37 5.25 30.02
N GLY A 514 -7.20 4.59 30.83
CA GLY A 514 -6.76 4.02 32.11
C GLY A 514 -5.74 2.89 31.91
N VAL A 515 -5.04 2.48 32.98
CA VAL A 515 -3.95 1.48 32.90
C VAL A 515 -4.39 0.18 32.22
N LEU A 516 -5.53 -0.39 32.62
CA LEU A 516 -6.08 -1.61 32.00
C LEU A 516 -6.37 -1.42 30.51
N ALA A 517 -7.02 -0.31 30.15
CA ALA A 517 -7.31 0.02 28.75
C ALA A 517 -6.01 0.22 27.95
N THR A 518 -4.96 0.80 28.55
CA THR A 518 -3.65 0.93 27.92
C THR A 518 -3.01 -0.43 27.65
N ILE A 519 -3.09 -1.38 28.59
CA ILE A 519 -2.54 -2.73 28.40
C ILE A 519 -3.29 -3.47 27.28
N VAL A 520 -4.63 -3.47 27.32
CA VAL A 520 -5.45 -4.18 26.32
C VAL A 520 -5.24 -3.60 24.92
N LEU A 521 -5.31 -2.27 24.78
CA LEU A 521 -5.12 -1.60 23.49
C LEU A 521 -3.66 -1.70 23.00
N GLY A 522 -2.69 -1.64 23.91
CA GLY A 522 -1.28 -1.87 23.59
C GLY A 522 -1.01 -3.29 23.12
N GLY A 523 -1.65 -4.29 23.75
CA GLY A 523 -1.61 -5.68 23.31
C GLY A 523 -2.24 -5.87 21.93
N ALA A 524 -3.39 -5.25 21.66
CA ALA A 524 -4.00 -5.26 20.33
C ALA A 524 -3.11 -4.63 19.26
N TYR A 525 -2.45 -3.51 19.58
CA TYR A 525 -1.48 -2.86 18.70
C TYR A 525 -0.25 -3.74 18.43
N ALA A 526 0.39 -4.29 19.47
CA ALA A 526 1.51 -5.22 19.31
C ALA A 526 1.11 -6.46 18.50
N GLY A 527 -0.07 -7.02 18.77
CA GLY A 527 -0.64 -8.13 18.01
C GLY A 527 -0.81 -7.79 16.52
N SER A 528 -1.23 -6.56 16.20
CA SER A 528 -1.38 -6.13 14.80
C SER A 528 -0.03 -6.05 14.05
N ILE A 529 1.05 -5.63 14.71
CA ILE A 529 2.41 -5.63 14.15
C ILE A 529 2.88 -7.07 13.90
N VAL A 530 2.73 -7.95 14.89
CA VAL A 530 3.09 -9.36 14.76
C VAL A 530 2.30 -10.02 13.63
N LEU A 531 0.99 -9.76 13.56
CA LEU A 531 0.12 -10.28 12.49
C LEU A 531 0.59 -9.82 11.10
N ALA A 532 0.90 -8.53 10.93
CA ALA A 532 1.42 -8.01 9.67
C ALA A 532 2.77 -8.65 9.29
N ALA A 533 3.69 -8.80 10.26
CA ALA A 533 5.00 -9.41 10.02
C ALA A 533 4.90 -10.90 9.66
N VAL A 534 4.09 -11.67 10.39
CA VAL A 534 3.83 -13.09 10.11
C VAL A 534 3.18 -13.23 8.74
N LEU A 535 2.16 -12.43 8.44
CA LEU A 535 1.49 -12.49 7.14
C LEU A 535 2.43 -12.14 5.99
N LEU A 536 3.27 -11.11 6.13
CA LEU A 536 4.27 -10.77 5.12
C LEU A 536 5.26 -11.92 4.92
N ALA A 537 5.75 -12.52 6.02
CA ALA A 537 6.65 -13.67 5.94
C ALA A 537 5.98 -14.86 5.24
N LEU A 538 4.72 -15.16 5.55
CA LEU A 538 3.96 -16.22 4.87
C LEU A 538 3.79 -15.95 3.37
N LEU A 539 3.49 -14.71 2.98
CA LEU A 539 3.36 -14.35 1.56
C LEU A 539 4.70 -14.41 0.81
N VAL A 540 5.80 -14.04 1.47
CA VAL A 540 7.16 -14.15 0.90
C VAL A 540 7.58 -15.61 0.77
N ILE A 541 7.35 -16.44 1.78
CA ILE A 541 7.62 -17.88 1.74
C ILE A 541 6.74 -18.55 0.68
N GLY A 542 5.47 -18.14 0.57
CA GLY A 542 4.54 -18.62 -0.45
C GLY A 542 4.92 -18.23 -1.89
N GLN A 543 5.88 -17.33 -2.10
CA GLN A 543 6.48 -17.10 -3.43
C GLN A 543 7.57 -18.13 -3.77
N GLN A 544 8.16 -18.77 -2.78
CA GLN A 544 9.25 -19.73 -2.94
C GLN A 544 8.77 -21.18 -2.88
N VAL A 545 7.58 -21.39 -2.32
CA VAL A 545 6.92 -22.67 -2.17
C VAL A 545 5.60 -22.59 -2.92
N ASP A 546 5.38 -23.42 -3.93
CA ASP A 546 4.05 -23.59 -4.51
C ASP A 546 3.15 -24.19 -3.42
N LEU A 547 2.41 -23.33 -2.73
CA LEU A 547 1.60 -23.72 -1.58
C LEU A 547 0.46 -24.65 -2.00
N ALA A 548 -0.01 -24.57 -3.24
CA ALA A 548 -1.00 -25.50 -3.75
C ALA A 548 -0.39 -26.91 -3.84
N ASP A 549 0.83 -27.02 -4.35
CA ASP A 549 1.56 -28.28 -4.38
C ASP A 549 2.01 -28.74 -2.98
N PHE A 550 2.31 -27.82 -2.06
CA PHE A 550 2.58 -28.16 -0.65
C PHE A 550 1.36 -28.71 0.08
N PHE A 551 0.19 -28.08 -0.07
CA PHE A 551 -1.04 -28.57 0.54
C PHE A 551 -1.53 -29.86 -0.13
N ARG A 552 -1.38 -30.01 -1.46
CA ARG A 552 -1.65 -31.28 -2.14
C ARG A 552 -0.69 -32.37 -1.68
N ALA A 553 0.62 -32.12 -1.67
CA ALA A 553 1.62 -33.05 -1.17
C ALA A 553 1.35 -33.46 0.29
N ALA A 554 0.95 -32.51 1.14
CA ALA A 554 0.58 -32.80 2.53
C ALA A 554 -0.74 -33.58 2.66
N ALA A 555 -1.72 -33.36 1.78
CA ALA A 555 -3.00 -34.08 1.77
C ALA A 555 -2.86 -35.51 1.22
N ASP A 556 -2.00 -35.68 0.22
CA ASP A 556 -1.69 -36.95 -0.45
C ASP A 556 -0.52 -37.69 0.22
N ALA A 557 0.03 -37.15 1.31
CA ALA A 557 1.14 -37.77 2.04
C ALA A 557 0.69 -39.09 2.70
N PRO A 558 1.54 -40.13 2.69
CA PRO A 558 1.31 -41.35 3.42
C PRO A 558 1.06 -41.10 4.90
N ARG A 559 0.17 -41.89 5.52
CA ARG A 559 -0.33 -41.62 6.88
C ARG A 559 0.31 -42.49 7.97
N GLN A 560 0.80 -43.68 7.64
CA GLN A 560 1.27 -44.63 8.65
C GLN A 560 2.71 -44.30 9.07
N PRO A 561 2.96 -43.96 10.36
CA PRO A 561 4.31 -43.69 10.83
C PRO A 561 5.15 -44.98 10.84
N ILE A 562 6.45 -44.84 10.56
CA ILE A 562 7.42 -45.95 10.62
C ILE A 562 8.74 -45.46 11.18
N ALA A 563 9.33 -46.24 12.10
CA ALA A 563 10.67 -46.02 12.64
C ALA A 563 11.59 -47.14 12.18
N ALA A 564 12.85 -46.84 11.88
CA ALA A 564 13.79 -47.88 11.45
C ALA A 564 14.04 -48.94 12.53
N GLU A 565 13.91 -48.56 13.80
CA GLU A 565 14.11 -49.39 14.97
C GLU A 565 12.92 -50.32 15.26
N SER A 566 11.72 -50.00 14.77
CA SER A 566 10.52 -50.83 14.95
C SER A 566 10.41 -51.96 13.92
N ILE A 567 11.34 -52.04 12.97
CA ILE A 567 11.37 -53.08 11.94
C ILE A 567 12.08 -54.32 12.50
N GLU A 568 11.30 -55.36 12.78
CA GLU A 568 11.79 -56.65 13.29
C GLU A 568 11.78 -57.73 12.22
N ARG A 569 12.61 -58.76 12.41
CA ARG A 569 12.75 -59.88 11.48
C ARG A 569 12.93 -61.20 12.22
N ALA A 570 12.32 -62.25 11.67
CA ALA A 570 12.56 -63.65 12.05
C ALA A 570 12.84 -64.52 10.80
N GLY A 571 13.52 -65.65 11.00
CA GLY A 571 13.99 -66.52 9.90
C GLY A 571 15.39 -66.18 9.39
N LEU A 572 15.73 -66.61 8.17
CA LEU A 572 17.06 -66.41 7.59
C LEU A 572 17.33 -64.93 7.27
N ARG A 573 18.46 -64.39 7.75
CA ARG A 573 18.85 -62.97 7.55
C ARG A 573 19.32 -62.64 6.13
N GLU A 574 19.89 -63.62 5.44
CA GLU A 574 20.56 -63.43 4.14
C GLU A 574 20.11 -64.46 3.10
N ALA A 575 18.88 -64.98 3.21
CA ALA A 575 18.35 -65.86 2.17
C ALA A 575 18.19 -65.08 0.85
N PRO A 576 18.84 -65.47 -0.26
CA PRO A 576 18.53 -64.93 -1.57
C PRO A 576 17.11 -65.34 -1.97
N ALA A 577 16.44 -64.55 -2.81
CA ALA A 577 15.13 -64.92 -3.34
C ALA A 577 15.21 -66.31 -4.01
N ALA A 578 14.28 -67.20 -3.64
CA ALA A 578 14.15 -68.51 -4.27
C ALA A 578 13.40 -68.38 -5.62
N PRO A 579 13.71 -69.19 -6.65
CA PRO A 579 12.90 -69.28 -7.85
C PRO A 579 11.44 -69.57 -7.48
N GLY A 580 10.50 -68.72 -7.90
CA GLY A 580 9.09 -68.84 -7.58
C GLY A 580 8.70 -68.48 -6.13
N GLU A 581 9.56 -67.80 -5.37
CA GLU A 581 9.25 -67.29 -4.02
C GLU A 581 7.90 -66.56 -4.01
N LYS A 582 7.04 -66.93 -3.04
CA LYS A 582 5.78 -66.25 -2.78
C LYS A 582 5.94 -65.32 -1.60
N THR A 583 5.45 -64.09 -1.73
CA THR A 583 5.37 -63.13 -0.64
C THR A 583 3.93 -62.96 -0.20
N ILE A 584 3.68 -63.16 1.09
CA ILE A 584 2.40 -62.92 1.76
C ILE A 584 2.54 -61.62 2.54
N ILE A 585 1.60 -60.68 2.37
CA ILE A 585 1.56 -59.43 3.13
C ILE A 585 0.20 -59.32 3.81
N ALA A 586 0.19 -59.34 5.15
CA ALA A 586 -0.98 -59.04 5.96
C ALA A 586 -0.92 -57.60 6.48
N ARG A 587 -2.06 -56.89 6.41
CA ARG A 587 -2.22 -55.52 6.90
C ARG A 587 -3.11 -55.53 8.14
N PHE A 588 -2.62 -54.97 9.23
CA PHE A 588 -3.37 -54.82 10.49
C PHE A 588 -3.82 -53.37 10.70
N ALA A 589 -4.81 -53.16 11.57
CA ALA A 589 -5.33 -51.82 11.84
C ALA A 589 -4.28 -50.94 12.55
N ALA A 590 -3.42 -51.56 13.38
CA ALA A 590 -2.38 -50.88 14.14
C ALA A 590 -1.07 -51.69 14.22
N HIS A 591 0.03 -50.99 14.55
CA HIS A 591 1.35 -51.61 14.75
C HIS A 591 1.35 -52.67 15.87
N GLU A 592 0.65 -52.42 16.97
CA GLU A 592 0.61 -53.33 18.13
C GLU A 592 -0.02 -54.70 17.78
N GLU A 593 -1.05 -54.70 16.93
CA GLU A 593 -1.69 -55.92 16.43
C GLU A 593 -0.74 -56.71 15.51
N ALA A 594 -0.09 -56.02 14.56
CA ALA A 594 0.91 -56.62 13.70
C ALA A 594 2.09 -57.19 14.51
N LYS A 595 2.50 -56.51 15.59
CA LYS A 595 3.57 -56.94 16.50
C LYS A 595 3.17 -58.19 17.29
N ALA A 596 1.94 -58.25 17.80
CA ALA A 596 1.41 -59.44 18.47
C ALA A 596 1.42 -60.66 17.53
N ALA A 597 0.89 -60.49 16.31
CA ALA A 597 0.90 -61.53 15.28
C ALA A 597 2.34 -61.95 14.90
N PHE A 598 3.28 -61.00 14.82
CA PHE A 598 4.70 -61.29 14.59
C PHE A 598 5.31 -62.12 15.72
N ASP A 599 5.05 -61.78 16.98
CA ASP A 599 5.63 -62.48 18.13
C ASP A 599 5.10 -63.91 18.30
N GLU A 600 3.88 -64.18 17.86
CA GLU A 600 3.33 -65.54 17.77
C GLU A 600 3.95 -66.34 16.61
N SER A 601 4.14 -65.67 15.48
CA SER A 601 4.59 -66.27 14.22
C SER A 601 6.10 -66.49 14.13
N ARG A 602 6.92 -65.67 14.80
CA ARG A 602 8.40 -65.63 14.66
C ARG A 602 9.11 -66.96 14.93
N ASN A 603 8.54 -67.83 15.76
CA ASN A 603 9.13 -69.13 16.11
C ASN A 603 8.65 -70.26 15.18
N GLN A 604 7.67 -69.99 14.32
CA GLN A 604 7.04 -70.95 13.41
C GLN A 604 7.48 -70.74 11.95
N VAL A 605 8.36 -69.76 11.69
CA VAL A 605 8.84 -69.42 10.34
C VAL A 605 9.56 -70.63 9.71
N PRO A 606 9.12 -71.11 8.53
CA PRO A 606 9.75 -72.25 7.85
C PRO A 606 11.24 -72.05 7.57
N ALA A 607 11.99 -73.16 7.48
CA ALA A 607 13.38 -73.12 7.05
C ALA A 607 13.48 -72.59 5.61
N GLY A 608 14.26 -71.54 5.37
CA GLY A 608 14.31 -70.88 4.05
C GLY A 608 13.44 -69.61 3.96
N ALA A 609 12.46 -69.43 4.87
CA ALA A 609 11.56 -68.29 4.85
C ALA A 609 12.09 -67.07 5.64
N THR A 610 11.52 -65.90 5.33
CA THR A 610 11.81 -64.62 6.02
C THR A 610 10.51 -63.96 6.42
N LEU A 611 10.34 -63.70 7.72
CA LEU A 611 9.22 -62.94 8.29
C LEU A 611 9.72 -61.55 8.71
N VAL A 612 9.01 -60.49 8.33
CA VAL A 612 9.34 -59.10 8.66
C VAL A 612 8.11 -58.37 9.17
N LEU A 613 8.26 -57.72 10.33
CA LEU A 613 7.33 -56.73 10.84
C LEU A 613 7.74 -55.35 10.31
N PHE A 614 6.83 -54.69 9.61
CA PHE A 614 7.07 -53.37 9.02
C PHE A 614 5.86 -52.46 9.32
N GLY A 615 5.94 -51.68 10.40
CA GLY A 615 4.82 -50.84 10.84
C GLY A 615 3.60 -51.69 11.19
N ASN A 616 2.46 -51.43 10.55
CA ASN A 616 1.25 -52.25 10.65
C ASN A 616 1.19 -53.43 9.67
N LEU A 617 2.30 -53.74 8.97
CA LEU A 617 2.37 -54.82 8.00
C LEU A 617 3.20 -55.99 8.53
N LEU A 618 2.75 -57.20 8.19
CA LEU A 618 3.49 -58.43 8.41
C LEU A 618 3.77 -59.08 7.04
N MET A 619 5.04 -59.27 6.71
CA MET A 619 5.46 -59.76 5.40
C MET A 619 6.22 -61.07 5.54
N LEU A 620 5.79 -62.11 4.83
CA LEU A 620 6.40 -63.43 4.85
C LEU A 620 6.77 -63.87 3.44
N ALA A 621 8.07 -64.06 3.21
CA ALA A 621 8.60 -64.62 1.97
C ALA A 621 8.90 -66.12 2.17
N ILE A 622 8.30 -66.98 1.35
CA ILE A 622 8.40 -68.45 1.43
C ILE A 622 8.88 -69.02 0.07
N PRO A 623 9.82 -69.97 0.05
CA PRO A 623 10.22 -70.69 -1.16
C PRO A 623 9.05 -71.44 -1.84
N ALA A 624 9.07 -71.54 -3.18
CA ALA A 624 7.98 -72.11 -3.98
C ALA A 624 7.63 -73.59 -3.69
N GLU A 625 8.60 -74.36 -3.20
CA GLU A 625 8.47 -75.80 -2.96
C GLU A 625 7.67 -76.12 -1.67
N ASP A 626 7.47 -75.13 -0.79
CA ASP A 626 6.67 -75.26 0.41
C ASP A 626 5.24 -74.74 0.16
N ALA A 627 4.27 -75.65 0.22
CA ALA A 627 2.83 -75.38 0.06
C ALA A 627 2.06 -74.83 1.30
N PRO A 628 2.63 -74.34 2.42
CA PRO A 628 1.83 -73.79 3.52
C PRO A 628 1.46 -72.31 3.35
N GLY A 629 1.77 -71.67 2.21
CA GLY A 629 1.48 -70.25 2.01
C GLY A 629 -0.01 -69.87 2.11
N GLU A 630 -0.91 -70.76 1.68
CA GLU A 630 -2.37 -70.57 1.84
C GLU A 630 -2.79 -70.67 3.32
N ALA A 631 -2.20 -71.58 4.09
CA ALA A 631 -2.48 -71.73 5.52
C ALA A 631 -2.01 -70.51 6.35
N TRP A 632 -0.87 -69.92 6.00
CA TRP A 632 -0.39 -68.68 6.61
C TRP A 632 -1.29 -67.49 6.24
N ALA A 633 -1.70 -67.40 4.98
CA ALA A 633 -2.62 -66.37 4.53
C ALA A 633 -3.99 -66.49 5.21
N GLU A 634 -4.56 -67.70 5.29
CA GLU A 634 -5.81 -67.97 6.02
C GLU A 634 -5.71 -67.66 7.51
N GLY A 635 -4.59 -68.03 8.16
CA GLY A 635 -4.35 -67.77 9.58
C GLY A 635 -4.36 -66.28 9.91
N TRP A 636 -3.71 -65.44 9.09
CA TRP A 636 -3.72 -64.00 9.29
C TRP A 636 -5.00 -63.32 8.81
N ASN A 637 -5.72 -63.90 7.84
CA ASN A 637 -6.96 -63.30 7.32
C ASN A 637 -8.07 -63.21 8.38
N ALA A 638 -8.01 -63.98 9.46
CA ALA A 638 -8.94 -63.88 10.58
C ALA A 638 -8.70 -62.65 11.47
N GLU A 639 -7.48 -62.10 11.47
CA GLU A 639 -7.02 -61.05 12.40
C GLU A 639 -6.57 -59.76 11.70
N ALA A 640 -6.28 -59.83 10.40
CA ALA A 640 -5.83 -58.71 9.56
C ALA A 640 -7.01 -58.05 8.83
N ASP A 641 -6.87 -56.76 8.51
CA ASP A 641 -7.81 -56.00 7.67
C ASP A 641 -7.81 -56.48 6.20
N GLY A 642 -6.76 -57.21 5.79
CA GLY A 642 -6.62 -57.82 4.47
C GLY A 642 -5.27 -58.52 4.29
N VAL A 643 -5.24 -59.55 3.43
CA VAL A 643 -4.07 -60.39 3.20
C VAL A 643 -3.89 -60.63 1.71
N SER A 644 -2.76 -60.18 1.19
CA SER A 644 -2.41 -60.35 -0.22
C SER A 644 -1.30 -61.38 -0.38
N VAL A 645 -1.44 -62.28 -1.37
CA VAL A 645 -0.47 -63.31 -1.70
C VAL A 645 -0.07 -63.16 -3.15
N ALA A 646 1.22 -63.08 -3.45
CA ALA A 646 1.66 -63.10 -4.83
C ALA A 646 3.04 -63.71 -5.03
N ALA A 647 3.28 -64.12 -6.28
CA ALA A 647 4.57 -64.51 -6.79
C ALA A 647 5.36 -63.27 -7.25
N ALA A 648 6.68 -63.31 -7.11
CA ALA A 648 7.56 -62.30 -7.67
C ALA A 648 7.56 -62.30 -9.22
N PRO A 649 7.69 -61.14 -9.89
CA PRO A 649 7.70 -59.80 -9.33
C PRO A 649 6.29 -59.33 -8.93
N TYR A 650 6.19 -58.76 -7.73
CA TYR A 650 4.93 -58.38 -7.12
C TYR A 650 4.61 -56.90 -7.36
N GLU A 651 3.37 -56.58 -7.75
CA GLU A 651 2.97 -55.23 -8.19
C GLU A 651 2.44 -54.32 -7.08
N ASN A 652 2.78 -54.58 -5.81
CA ASN A 652 2.39 -53.68 -4.73
C ASN A 652 3.15 -52.34 -4.82
N ARG A 653 2.44 -51.24 -4.57
CA ARG A 653 2.98 -49.88 -4.64
C ARG A 653 3.07 -49.30 -3.24
N PHE A 654 4.29 -49.11 -2.77
CA PHE A 654 4.56 -48.39 -1.53
C PHE A 654 4.73 -46.90 -1.82
N ALA A 655 4.07 -46.05 -1.05
CA ALA A 655 4.36 -44.64 -0.99
C ALA A 655 5.13 -44.32 0.30
N PHE A 656 6.06 -43.37 0.26
CA PHE A 656 6.83 -42.93 1.43
C PHE A 656 6.89 -41.41 1.51
N ALA A 657 6.93 -40.87 2.73
CA ALA A 657 7.25 -39.47 2.97
C ALA A 657 8.21 -39.32 4.14
N ALA A 658 9.10 -38.34 4.04
CA ALA A 658 10.07 -38.01 5.08
C ALA A 658 10.36 -36.51 5.11
N ILE A 659 10.64 -35.97 6.29
CA ILE A 659 11.10 -34.59 6.47
C ILE A 659 12.62 -34.59 6.63
N ALA A 660 13.34 -34.04 5.66
CA ALA A 660 14.79 -33.90 5.75
C ALA A 660 15.19 -32.88 6.84
N PRO A 661 16.38 -33.02 7.46
CA PRO A 661 16.84 -32.14 8.53
C PRO A 661 17.11 -30.70 8.05
N ASP A 662 17.50 -30.53 6.79
CA ASP A 662 17.77 -29.26 6.13
C ASP A 662 17.58 -29.35 4.61
N ALA A 663 17.67 -28.21 3.92
CA ALA A 663 17.44 -28.13 2.48
C ALA A 663 18.49 -28.90 1.66
N ASP A 664 19.75 -28.93 2.12
CA ASP A 664 20.83 -29.63 1.42
C ASP A 664 20.63 -31.14 1.49
N ALA A 665 20.23 -31.66 2.65
CA ALA A 665 19.86 -33.06 2.83
C ALA A 665 18.65 -33.43 1.96
N ALA A 666 17.63 -32.55 1.90
CA ALA A 666 16.45 -32.78 1.05
C ALA A 666 16.85 -32.90 -0.44
N ILE A 667 17.71 -31.99 -0.92
CA ILE A 667 18.24 -32.01 -2.29
C ILE A 667 19.09 -33.25 -2.54
N GLU A 668 19.91 -33.68 -1.57
CA GLU A 668 20.76 -34.86 -1.71
C GLU A 668 19.91 -36.14 -1.83
N ILE A 669 18.89 -36.29 -0.99
CA ILE A 669 17.97 -37.42 -1.01
C ILE A 669 17.21 -37.46 -2.35
N GLU A 670 16.60 -36.33 -2.75
CA GLU A 670 15.90 -36.21 -4.02
C GLU A 670 16.82 -36.57 -5.19
N ARG A 671 18.04 -36.02 -5.22
CA ARG A 671 19.01 -36.28 -6.29
C ARG A 671 19.39 -37.75 -6.35
N ALA A 672 19.62 -38.41 -5.21
CA ALA A 672 19.95 -39.84 -5.18
C ALA A 672 18.80 -40.71 -5.71
N LEU A 673 17.56 -40.37 -5.36
CA LEU A 673 16.36 -41.09 -5.83
C LEU A 673 16.09 -40.83 -7.32
N GLN A 674 16.13 -39.58 -7.78
CA GLN A 674 15.93 -39.21 -9.20
C GLN A 674 17.04 -39.74 -10.12
N ALA A 675 18.21 -40.05 -9.60
CA ALA A 675 19.28 -40.65 -10.38
C ALA A 675 19.19 -42.19 -10.46
N TYR A 676 18.26 -42.80 -9.73
CA TYR A 676 18.01 -44.24 -9.71
C TYR A 676 16.67 -44.61 -10.39
N LEU A 677 15.58 -43.95 -9.99
CA LEU A 677 14.20 -44.33 -10.35
C LEU A 677 13.83 -44.22 -11.84
N PRO A 678 14.31 -43.24 -12.63
CA PRO A 678 13.94 -43.11 -14.04
C PRO A 678 14.55 -44.17 -14.98
N GLY A 679 15.55 -44.93 -14.52
CA GLY A 679 16.21 -45.94 -15.34
C GLY A 679 15.31 -47.16 -15.58
N PRO A 680 15.25 -47.73 -16.81
CA PRO A 680 14.56 -48.98 -17.04
C PRO A 680 15.15 -50.10 -16.17
N PRO A 681 14.33 -51.07 -15.70
CA PRO A 681 14.79 -52.16 -14.82
C PRO A 681 15.97 -52.96 -15.38
N SER A 682 16.07 -53.06 -16.71
CA SER A 682 17.18 -53.72 -17.43
C SER A 682 18.55 -53.08 -17.22
N MET A 683 18.64 -51.87 -16.65
CA MET A 683 19.91 -51.28 -16.22
C MET A 683 20.46 -51.93 -14.95
N ASN A 684 19.63 -52.65 -14.18
CA ASN A 684 20.00 -53.33 -12.93
C ASN A 684 20.81 -52.44 -11.97
N LEU A 685 20.40 -51.18 -11.81
CA LEU A 685 21.15 -50.21 -11.02
C LEU A 685 21.16 -50.57 -9.54
N VAL A 686 22.28 -50.28 -8.86
CA VAL A 686 22.34 -50.39 -7.40
C VAL A 686 21.45 -49.29 -6.78
N PRO A 687 20.44 -49.62 -5.95
CA PRO A 687 19.62 -48.61 -5.29
C PRO A 687 20.45 -47.81 -4.27
N PRO A 688 20.14 -46.52 -4.04
CA PRO A 688 20.91 -45.69 -3.10
C PRO A 688 20.82 -46.17 -1.64
N TRP A 689 19.80 -46.97 -1.32
CA TRP A 689 19.60 -47.62 -0.02
C TRP A 689 20.20 -49.04 0.07
N HIS A 690 20.97 -49.50 -0.92
CA HIS A 690 21.66 -50.79 -0.81
C HIS A 690 22.70 -50.73 0.31
N PRO A 691 22.63 -51.60 1.34
CA PRO A 691 23.51 -51.50 2.51
C PRO A 691 24.98 -51.83 2.19
N ASP A 692 25.22 -52.81 1.30
CA ASP A 692 26.56 -53.39 1.11
C ASP A 692 27.29 -52.94 -0.16
N LEU A 693 26.63 -52.16 -1.03
CA LEU A 693 27.16 -51.77 -2.36
C LEU A 693 27.11 -50.25 -2.53
N PRO A 694 28.05 -49.50 -1.93
CA PRO A 694 28.10 -48.05 -2.09
C PRO A 694 28.55 -47.65 -3.50
N LEU A 695 27.97 -46.58 -4.05
CA LEU A 695 28.37 -46.02 -5.34
C LEU A 695 29.66 -45.20 -5.24
N GLY A 696 30.60 -45.48 -6.14
CA GLY A 696 31.81 -44.67 -6.30
C GLY A 696 31.51 -43.23 -6.78
N PRO A 697 32.42 -42.26 -6.59
CA PRO A 697 32.24 -40.89 -7.07
C PRO A 697 31.95 -40.82 -8.58
N ALA A 698 32.71 -41.54 -9.40
CA ALA A 698 32.51 -41.55 -10.85
C ALA A 698 31.13 -42.08 -11.29
N GLN A 699 30.58 -43.07 -10.56
CA GLN A 699 29.24 -43.59 -10.82
C GLN A 699 28.16 -42.59 -10.40
N ARG A 700 28.38 -41.84 -9.31
CA ARG A 700 27.48 -40.76 -8.90
C ARG A 700 27.45 -39.62 -9.92
N ASP A 701 28.62 -39.24 -10.44
CA ASP A 701 28.72 -38.22 -11.49
C ASP A 701 28.05 -38.70 -12.78
N ALA A 702 28.28 -39.96 -13.19
CA ALA A 702 27.60 -40.57 -14.33
C ALA A 702 26.07 -40.59 -14.19
N ARG A 703 25.55 -40.92 -13.00
CA ARG A 703 24.11 -40.87 -12.70
C ARG A 703 23.56 -39.44 -12.74
N GLY A 704 24.32 -38.46 -12.26
CA GLY A 704 23.98 -37.05 -12.39
C GLY A 704 23.88 -36.59 -13.84
N LEU A 705 24.84 -36.98 -14.68
CA LEU A 705 24.83 -36.68 -16.11
C LEU A 705 23.66 -37.37 -16.83
N TYR A 706 23.37 -38.63 -16.52
CA TYR A 706 22.24 -39.35 -17.09
C TYR A 706 20.90 -38.65 -16.80
N ARG A 707 20.72 -38.15 -15.58
CA ARG A 707 19.56 -37.32 -15.24
C ARG A 707 19.48 -36.06 -16.10
N GLN A 708 20.58 -35.32 -16.26
CA GLN A 708 20.61 -34.12 -17.12
C GLN A 708 20.26 -34.45 -18.58
N LEU A 709 20.67 -35.64 -19.06
CA LEU A 709 20.31 -36.12 -20.39
C LEU A 709 18.81 -36.44 -20.51
N LEU A 710 18.19 -37.03 -19.49
CA LEU A 710 16.74 -37.23 -19.44
C LEU A 710 15.97 -35.89 -19.40
N GLU A 711 16.43 -34.93 -18.61
CA GLU A 711 15.87 -33.57 -18.57
C GLU A 711 16.04 -32.85 -19.93
N ALA A 712 17.13 -33.10 -20.64
CA ALA A 712 17.33 -32.59 -22.00
C ALA A 712 16.33 -33.16 -23.03
N GLU A 713 15.79 -34.37 -22.81
CA GLU A 713 14.72 -34.94 -23.64
C GLU A 713 13.34 -34.33 -23.38
N ALA A 714 13.11 -33.83 -22.16
CA ALA A 714 11.88 -33.21 -21.72
C ALA A 714 11.73 -31.77 -22.26
N VAL A 715 11.19 -31.63 -23.47
CA VAL A 715 11.10 -30.35 -24.19
C VAL A 715 9.78 -29.59 -23.99
N HIS A 716 8.84 -30.12 -23.21
CA HIS A 716 7.48 -29.58 -23.11
C HIS A 716 7.41 -28.18 -22.48
N ASP A 717 8.46 -27.80 -21.74
CA ASP A 717 8.62 -26.55 -21.01
C ASP A 717 9.24 -25.42 -21.86
N ASP A 718 9.83 -25.73 -23.02
CA ASP A 718 10.51 -24.75 -23.85
C ASP A 718 9.51 -23.70 -24.40
N PRO A 719 9.79 -22.39 -24.31
CA PRO A 719 8.90 -21.35 -24.81
C PRO A 719 8.51 -21.51 -26.30
N ARG A 720 9.38 -22.11 -27.13
CA ARG A 720 9.07 -22.40 -28.54
C ARG A 720 7.97 -23.45 -28.67
N GLN A 721 7.99 -24.49 -27.82
CA GLN A 721 6.96 -25.53 -27.75
C GLN A 721 5.62 -24.98 -27.25
N LEU A 722 5.64 -24.20 -26.17
CA LEU A 722 4.43 -23.62 -25.59
C LEU A 722 3.71 -22.70 -26.59
N ARG A 723 4.46 -21.94 -27.40
CA ARG A 723 3.89 -21.13 -28.49
C ARG A 723 3.19 -21.99 -29.56
N LEU A 724 3.87 -23.01 -30.07
CA LEU A 724 3.29 -23.91 -31.09
C LEU A 724 2.06 -24.66 -30.57
N ARG A 725 2.08 -25.15 -29.32
CA ARG A 725 0.91 -25.80 -28.69
C ARG A 725 -0.29 -24.86 -28.56
N ARG A 726 -0.06 -23.60 -28.23
CA ARG A 726 -1.13 -22.57 -28.20
C ARG A 726 -1.72 -22.34 -29.58
N GLN A 727 -0.87 -22.26 -30.61
CA GLN A 727 -1.31 -22.11 -32.00
C GLN A 727 -2.10 -23.32 -32.49
N ILE A 728 -1.68 -24.55 -32.15
CA ILE A 728 -2.41 -25.79 -32.45
C ILE A 728 -3.78 -25.79 -31.78
N ALA A 729 -3.85 -25.43 -30.49
CA ALA A 729 -5.12 -25.32 -29.77
C ALA A 729 -6.06 -24.25 -30.38
N GLU A 730 -5.50 -23.17 -30.90
CA GLU A 730 -6.25 -22.13 -31.59
C GLU A 730 -6.75 -22.59 -32.97
N ALA A 731 -5.92 -23.30 -33.75
CA ALA A 731 -6.30 -23.90 -35.03
C ALA A 731 -7.41 -24.95 -34.86
N HIS A 732 -7.33 -25.78 -33.81
CA HIS A 732 -8.41 -26.70 -33.43
C HIS A 732 -9.72 -25.98 -33.12
N ARG A 733 -9.67 -24.86 -32.37
CA ARG A 733 -10.86 -24.04 -32.09
C ARG A 733 -11.48 -23.40 -33.33
N LYS A 734 -10.67 -23.17 -34.37
CA LYS A 734 -11.10 -22.59 -35.66
C LYS A 734 -11.54 -23.64 -36.70
N GLY A 735 -11.37 -24.93 -36.41
CA GLY A 735 -11.71 -26.02 -37.33
C GLY A 735 -10.77 -26.17 -38.53
N ASP A 736 -9.56 -25.60 -38.45
CA ASP A 736 -8.59 -25.60 -39.56
C ASP A 736 -7.65 -26.82 -39.47
N GLY A 737 -8.07 -27.93 -40.10
CA GLY A 737 -7.37 -29.21 -40.06
C GLY A 737 -5.99 -29.21 -40.72
N GLU A 738 -5.82 -28.47 -41.83
CA GLU A 738 -4.53 -28.35 -42.54
C GLU A 738 -3.51 -27.58 -41.68
N GLN A 739 -3.97 -26.51 -41.02
CA GLN A 739 -3.11 -25.74 -40.12
C GLN A 739 -2.69 -26.56 -38.88
N VAL A 740 -3.59 -27.40 -38.34
CA VAL A 740 -3.24 -28.33 -37.25
C VAL A 740 -2.14 -29.31 -37.68
N GLU A 741 -2.25 -29.91 -38.86
CA GLU A 741 -1.26 -30.88 -39.34
C GLU A 741 0.11 -30.23 -39.59
N SER A 742 0.13 -29.05 -40.20
CA SER A 742 1.35 -28.27 -40.43
C SER A 742 2.04 -27.87 -39.12
N LEU A 743 1.28 -27.34 -38.16
CA LEU A 743 1.81 -26.96 -36.85
C LEU A 743 2.27 -28.19 -36.04
N ALA A 744 1.62 -29.35 -36.18
CA ALA A 744 2.05 -30.59 -35.56
C ALA A 744 3.39 -31.10 -36.14
N LYS A 745 3.62 -30.97 -37.45
CA LYS A 745 4.93 -31.24 -38.09
C LYS A 745 6.00 -30.28 -37.54
N GLN A 746 5.71 -28.98 -37.49
CA GLN A 746 6.63 -27.98 -36.91
C GLN A 746 6.93 -28.25 -35.43
N LEU A 747 5.95 -28.69 -34.64
CA LEU A 747 6.14 -29.07 -33.25
C LEU A 747 7.12 -30.24 -33.12
N ARG A 748 6.99 -31.27 -33.97
CA ARG A 748 7.91 -32.43 -33.98
C ARG A 748 9.33 -32.04 -34.36
N GLU A 749 9.52 -31.23 -35.40
CA GLU A 749 10.85 -30.74 -35.81
C GLU A 749 11.47 -29.86 -34.72
N THR A 750 10.67 -28.96 -34.15
CA THR A 750 11.11 -28.10 -33.05
C THR A 750 11.51 -28.92 -31.82
N SER A 751 10.75 -29.97 -31.47
CA SER A 751 11.15 -30.93 -30.42
C SER A 751 12.53 -31.52 -30.69
N ARG A 752 12.76 -32.07 -31.90
CA ARG A 752 14.04 -32.71 -32.25
C ARG A 752 15.20 -31.73 -32.16
N ARG A 753 15.00 -30.50 -32.64
CA ARG A 753 16.01 -29.45 -32.60
C ARG A 753 16.34 -29.02 -31.17
N ILE A 754 15.33 -28.83 -30.31
CA ILE A 754 15.56 -28.47 -28.89
C ILE A 754 16.35 -29.58 -28.19
N ARG A 755 15.98 -30.86 -28.40
CA ARG A 755 16.70 -32.00 -27.81
C ARG A 755 18.16 -32.00 -28.23
N ALA A 756 18.43 -31.84 -29.53
CA ALA A 756 19.79 -31.76 -30.06
C ALA A 756 20.57 -30.57 -29.47
N GLU A 757 19.99 -29.37 -29.43
CA GLU A 757 20.60 -28.18 -28.84
C GLU A 757 20.97 -28.39 -27.35
N ARG A 758 20.08 -29.00 -26.56
CA ARG A 758 20.31 -29.28 -25.13
C ARG A 758 21.39 -30.35 -24.93
N ILE A 759 21.36 -31.45 -25.68
CA ILE A 759 22.38 -32.51 -25.61
C ILE A 759 23.76 -32.00 -26.10
N ASP A 760 23.80 -31.16 -27.15
CA ASP A 760 25.03 -30.52 -27.63
C ASP A 760 25.62 -29.56 -26.60
N ALA A 761 24.77 -28.87 -25.81
CA ALA A 761 25.23 -28.03 -24.71
C ALA A 761 25.91 -28.86 -23.61
N LEU A 762 25.33 -30.00 -23.24
CA LEU A 762 25.96 -30.94 -22.30
C LEU A 762 27.27 -31.51 -22.84
N GLN A 763 27.33 -31.84 -24.14
CA GLN A 763 28.56 -32.30 -24.80
C GLN A 763 29.69 -31.27 -24.72
N LYS A 764 29.38 -29.98 -24.84
CA LYS A 764 30.37 -28.90 -24.71
C LYS A 764 30.85 -28.70 -23.27
N GLN A 765 30.01 -29.02 -22.30
CA GLN A 765 30.34 -28.91 -20.86
C GLN A 765 31.10 -30.13 -20.35
N ALA A 766 31.00 -31.28 -21.03
CA ALA A 766 31.68 -32.53 -20.64
C ALA A 766 33.21 -32.41 -20.67
N VAL A 767 33.82 -32.56 -19.50
CA VAL A 767 35.28 -32.44 -19.31
C VAL A 767 35.94 -33.82 -19.34
N ALA A 768 35.31 -34.83 -18.74
CA ALA A 768 35.88 -36.17 -18.64
C ALA A 768 35.58 -37.04 -19.87
N PRO A 769 36.50 -37.91 -20.31
CA PRO A 769 36.26 -38.84 -21.42
C PRO A 769 35.02 -39.74 -21.20
N ALA A 770 34.79 -40.19 -19.96
CA ALA A 770 33.65 -41.02 -19.60
C ALA A 770 32.30 -40.28 -19.74
N GLU A 771 32.27 -38.97 -19.49
CA GLU A 771 31.06 -38.15 -19.67
C GLU A 771 30.69 -38.05 -21.16
N ARG A 772 31.69 -37.81 -22.02
CA ARG A 772 31.49 -37.75 -23.48
C ARG A 772 31.01 -39.08 -24.04
N GLU A 773 31.57 -40.18 -23.54
CA GLU A 773 31.15 -41.53 -23.93
C GLU A 773 29.70 -41.81 -23.54
N LEU A 774 29.26 -41.41 -22.34
CA LEU A 774 27.87 -41.53 -21.89
C LEU A 774 26.90 -40.71 -22.76
N ILE A 775 27.29 -39.49 -23.15
CA ILE A 775 26.47 -38.65 -24.03
C ILE A 775 26.35 -39.28 -25.43
N GLU A 776 27.44 -39.81 -25.99
CA GLU A 776 27.40 -40.53 -27.28
C GLU A 776 26.56 -41.81 -27.20
N LEU A 777 26.64 -42.55 -26.10
CA LEU A 777 25.77 -43.69 -25.86
C LEU A 777 24.30 -43.27 -25.75
N PHE A 778 24.01 -42.12 -25.16
CA PHE A 778 22.65 -41.57 -25.07
C PHE A 778 22.09 -41.19 -26.44
N ARG A 779 22.91 -40.64 -27.35
CA ARG A 779 22.51 -40.34 -28.73
C ARG A 779 22.09 -41.58 -29.52
N GLN A 780 22.61 -42.75 -29.13
CA GLN A 780 22.29 -44.04 -29.74
C GLN A 780 21.02 -44.67 -29.17
N LYS A 781 20.28 -43.98 -28.28
CA LYS A 781 19.03 -44.46 -27.68
C LYS A 781 18.05 -44.88 -28.79
N PRO A 782 17.61 -46.16 -28.81
CA PRO A 782 16.63 -46.62 -29.78
C PRO A 782 15.34 -45.81 -29.65
N THR A 783 14.81 -45.36 -30.78
CA THR A 783 13.49 -44.72 -30.85
C THR A 783 12.48 -45.71 -31.42
N PHE A 784 11.31 -45.83 -30.79
CA PHE A 784 10.22 -46.61 -31.35
C PHE A 784 9.70 -45.88 -32.59
N ALA A 785 9.98 -46.42 -33.77
CA ALA A 785 9.39 -45.92 -35.01
C ALA A 785 7.91 -46.32 -35.01
N SER A 786 7.01 -45.34 -34.87
CA SER A 786 5.61 -45.58 -35.20
C SER A 786 5.53 -46.00 -36.67
N ILE A 787 4.87 -47.13 -36.96
CA ILE A 787 4.70 -47.68 -38.31
C ILE A 787 3.94 -46.73 -39.28
N GLU A 788 3.64 -45.50 -38.86
CA GLU A 788 3.07 -44.43 -39.67
C GLU A 788 4.13 -43.53 -40.37
N ASP A 789 5.42 -43.64 -40.02
CA ASP A 789 6.46 -42.67 -40.48
C ASP A 789 7.08 -42.98 -41.87
N ASP A 790 6.77 -44.11 -42.50
CA ASP A 790 7.14 -44.38 -43.91
C ASP A 790 5.94 -44.17 -44.84
N GLY A 791 5.49 -42.92 -44.92
CA GLY A 791 4.60 -42.46 -45.99
C GLY A 791 5.34 -42.40 -47.32
N GLY A 792 5.58 -43.56 -47.93
CA GLY A 792 6.00 -43.64 -49.32
C GLY A 792 4.92 -43.05 -50.24
N GLU A 793 5.30 -42.05 -51.03
CA GLU A 793 4.47 -41.47 -52.09
C GLU A 793 3.97 -42.58 -53.04
N GLY A 794 2.65 -42.78 -53.06
CA GLY A 794 1.95 -43.48 -54.11
C GLY A 794 0.85 -42.57 -54.64
N PRO A 795 0.76 -42.28 -55.96
CA PRO A 795 -0.33 -41.51 -56.51
C PRO A 795 -1.53 -42.45 -56.63
N ASP A 796 -2.43 -42.39 -55.66
CA ASP A 796 -3.88 -42.56 -55.80
C ASP A 796 -4.50 -42.88 -54.43
N GLY A 797 -5.52 -42.10 -54.06
CA GLY A 797 -6.16 -42.19 -52.75
C GLY A 797 -6.95 -43.48 -52.57
N ALA A 798 -6.63 -44.25 -51.52
CA ALA A 798 -7.55 -44.99 -50.64
C ALA A 798 -6.74 -45.91 -49.70
N GLY A 799 -6.92 -45.76 -48.38
CA GLY A 799 -6.60 -46.80 -47.39
C GLY A 799 -5.18 -46.78 -46.80
N GLY A 800 -5.02 -46.13 -45.64
CA GLY A 800 -3.90 -46.42 -44.74
C GLY A 800 -4.07 -47.83 -44.16
N GLN A 801 -3.31 -48.79 -44.70
CA GLN A 801 -3.27 -50.15 -44.19
C GLN A 801 -2.70 -50.16 -42.76
N ALA A 802 -3.53 -50.53 -41.79
CA ALA A 802 -3.05 -50.91 -40.47
C ALA A 802 -2.15 -52.15 -40.62
N ALA A 803 -0.86 -52.03 -40.28
CA ALA A 803 0.03 -53.18 -40.20
C ALA A 803 -0.59 -54.29 -39.34
N ALA A 804 -0.46 -55.55 -39.79
CA ALA A 804 -1.00 -56.71 -39.09
C ALA A 804 -0.51 -56.76 -37.62
N PRO A 805 -1.34 -57.20 -36.65
CA PRO A 805 -0.97 -57.27 -35.23
C PRO A 805 0.38 -57.95 -34.96
N ALA A 806 0.69 -59.02 -35.70
CA ALA A 806 1.96 -59.74 -35.60
C ALA A 806 3.19 -58.90 -36.02
N ALA A 807 3.06 -58.00 -37.00
CA ALA A 807 4.14 -57.12 -37.42
C ALA A 807 4.40 -56.00 -36.40
N ARG A 808 3.34 -55.50 -35.74
CA ARG A 808 3.46 -54.56 -34.60
C ARG A 808 4.10 -55.22 -33.39
N GLU A 809 3.73 -56.46 -33.10
CA GLU A 809 4.30 -57.26 -32.02
C GLU A 809 5.78 -57.58 -32.27
N ALA A 810 6.14 -58.00 -33.48
CA ALA A 810 7.54 -58.23 -33.86
C ALA A 810 8.39 -56.93 -33.81
N ALA A 811 7.82 -55.79 -34.24
CA ALA A 811 8.50 -54.50 -34.15
C ALA A 811 8.67 -54.04 -32.69
N ALA A 812 7.68 -54.29 -31.83
CA ALA A 812 7.76 -54.05 -30.39
C ALA A 812 8.82 -54.92 -29.72
N GLN A 813 8.88 -56.22 -30.04
CA GLN A 813 9.91 -57.13 -29.56
C GLN A 813 11.31 -56.70 -30.00
N ALA A 814 11.50 -56.41 -31.29
CA ALA A 814 12.80 -55.97 -31.81
C ALA A 814 13.24 -54.61 -31.22
N PHE A 815 12.31 -53.70 -30.94
CA PHE A 815 12.61 -52.46 -30.21
C PHE A 815 13.00 -52.76 -28.77
N GLN A 816 12.25 -53.61 -28.07
CA GLN A 816 12.49 -53.99 -26.69
C GLN A 816 13.90 -54.59 -26.53
N GLU A 817 14.28 -55.54 -27.39
CA GLU A 817 15.62 -56.14 -27.39
C GLU A 817 16.73 -55.09 -27.58
N LYS A 818 16.56 -54.19 -28.55
CA LYS A 818 17.52 -53.09 -28.80
C LYS A 818 17.61 -52.13 -27.63
N HIS A 819 16.46 -51.79 -27.03
CA HIS A 819 16.37 -50.87 -25.90
C HIS A 819 16.98 -51.49 -24.64
N GLU A 820 16.77 -52.78 -24.39
CA GLU A 820 17.40 -53.52 -23.28
C GLU A 820 18.91 -53.66 -23.47
N ALA A 821 19.39 -53.96 -24.69
CA ALA A 821 20.81 -53.99 -24.99
C ALA A 821 21.48 -52.62 -24.81
N TRP A 822 20.79 -51.54 -25.20
CA TRP A 822 21.23 -50.17 -24.95
C TRP A 822 21.24 -49.83 -23.46
N SER A 823 20.20 -50.24 -22.73
CA SER A 823 20.07 -49.99 -21.28
C SER A 823 21.16 -50.68 -20.47
N ARG A 824 21.51 -51.93 -20.81
CA ARG A 824 22.60 -52.67 -20.15
C ARG A 824 23.94 -51.95 -20.25
N LYS A 825 24.28 -51.39 -21.42
CA LYS A 825 25.48 -50.56 -21.61
C LYS A 825 25.49 -49.33 -20.70
N PHE A 826 24.33 -48.75 -20.43
CA PHE A 826 24.19 -47.65 -19.47
C PHE A 826 24.39 -48.14 -18.02
N GLY A 827 23.80 -49.27 -17.66
CA GLY A 827 23.95 -49.91 -16.35
C GLY A 827 25.42 -50.07 -15.92
N GLU A 828 26.27 -50.59 -16.82
CA GLU A 828 27.70 -50.79 -16.58
C GLU A 828 28.42 -49.52 -16.09
N ARG A 829 28.03 -48.36 -16.63
CA ARG A 829 28.67 -47.06 -16.39
C ARG A 829 28.02 -46.29 -15.22
N LEU A 830 26.74 -46.55 -14.96
CA LEU A 830 25.94 -45.93 -13.90
C LEU A 830 26.06 -46.64 -12.54
N GLY A 831 26.71 -47.80 -12.50
CA GLY A 831 26.80 -48.66 -11.32
C GLY A 831 25.62 -49.62 -11.26
N GLN A 832 25.81 -50.77 -11.92
CA GLN A 832 24.91 -51.91 -11.91
C GLN A 832 25.25 -52.90 -10.78
N LEU A 833 24.26 -53.70 -10.41
CA LEU A 833 24.41 -54.84 -9.53
C LEU A 833 25.41 -55.86 -10.10
N PRO A 834 26.01 -56.73 -9.26
CA PRO A 834 26.83 -57.83 -9.74
C PRO A 834 26.07 -58.68 -10.77
N MET A 835 26.68 -58.94 -11.92
CA MET A 835 26.08 -59.69 -13.03
C MET A 835 26.75 -61.05 -13.22
N GLU A 836 25.97 -62.06 -13.61
CA GLU A 836 26.40 -63.39 -14.06
C GLU A 836 25.84 -63.64 -15.47
N GLY A 837 26.70 -63.50 -16.49
CA GLY A 837 26.25 -63.46 -17.88
C GLY A 837 25.35 -62.24 -18.13
N ASP A 838 24.14 -62.50 -18.64
CA ASP A 838 23.13 -61.46 -18.93
C ASP A 838 22.18 -61.18 -17.74
N GLY A 839 22.29 -61.93 -16.64
CA GLY A 839 21.42 -61.82 -15.46
C GLY A 839 22.13 -61.24 -14.23
N VAL A 840 21.35 -60.78 -13.25
CA VAL A 840 21.87 -60.34 -11.95
C VAL A 840 22.27 -61.56 -11.11
N VAL A 841 23.40 -61.47 -10.40
CA VAL A 841 23.83 -62.50 -9.44
C VAL A 841 22.69 -62.72 -8.43
N ARG A 842 22.32 -63.99 -8.24
CA ARG A 842 21.15 -64.36 -7.44
C ARG A 842 21.15 -63.68 -6.06
N GLY A 843 20.09 -62.92 -5.79
CA GLY A 843 19.86 -62.25 -4.51
C GLY A 843 20.52 -60.86 -4.38
N ALA A 844 21.30 -60.40 -5.36
CA ALA A 844 21.86 -59.05 -5.34
C ALA A 844 20.79 -57.97 -5.56
N ASP A 845 19.68 -58.32 -6.22
CA ASP A 845 18.54 -57.44 -6.52
C ASP A 845 17.50 -57.37 -5.39
N ARG A 846 17.70 -58.05 -4.25
CA ARG A 846 16.72 -58.11 -3.16
C ARG A 846 16.30 -56.75 -2.59
N TYR A 847 17.12 -55.71 -2.75
CA TYR A 847 16.79 -54.34 -2.32
C TYR A 847 16.30 -53.45 -3.46
N SER A 848 16.30 -53.93 -4.70
CA SER A 848 15.98 -53.14 -5.89
C SER A 848 14.50 -52.80 -5.98
N SER A 849 14.20 -51.71 -6.68
CA SER A 849 12.85 -51.38 -7.13
C SER A 849 12.66 -51.73 -8.61
N ILE A 850 11.42 -52.06 -8.96
CA ILE A 850 10.95 -52.29 -10.34
C ILE A 850 10.55 -50.95 -11.00
N GLY A 851 10.14 -49.96 -10.21
CA GLY A 851 9.85 -48.62 -10.69
C GLY A 851 9.36 -47.74 -9.55
N GLY A 852 9.41 -46.43 -9.78
CA GLY A 852 8.88 -45.45 -8.84
C GLY A 852 9.05 -44.02 -9.30
N SER A 853 8.50 -43.10 -8.51
CA SER A 853 8.67 -41.66 -8.69
C SER A 853 8.98 -40.98 -7.36
N VAL A 854 9.60 -39.80 -7.44
CA VAL A 854 9.92 -38.98 -6.28
C VAL A 854 9.66 -37.51 -6.60
N ALA A 855 9.08 -36.82 -5.64
CA ALA A 855 8.87 -35.39 -5.61
C ALA A 855 9.46 -34.79 -4.34
N ARG A 856 9.82 -33.51 -4.38
CA ARG A 856 10.27 -32.77 -3.20
C ARG A 856 9.55 -31.43 -3.12
N THR A 857 9.00 -31.14 -1.96
CA THR A 857 8.38 -29.84 -1.65
C THR A 857 9.03 -29.26 -0.39
N GLY A 858 9.94 -28.31 -0.58
CA GLY A 858 10.76 -27.77 0.51
C GLY A 858 11.64 -28.85 1.15
N LEU A 859 11.42 -29.14 2.43
CA LEU A 859 12.11 -30.18 3.21
C LEU A 859 11.45 -31.56 3.12
N ILE A 860 10.23 -31.63 2.57
CA ILE A 860 9.49 -32.88 2.46
C ILE A 860 9.94 -33.60 1.19
N VAL A 861 10.40 -34.83 1.34
CA VAL A 861 10.68 -35.74 0.23
C VAL A 861 9.59 -36.80 0.20
N GLN A 862 8.89 -36.90 -0.92
CA GLN A 862 7.79 -37.82 -1.14
C GLN A 862 8.13 -38.78 -2.28
N ILE A 863 7.98 -40.07 -2.02
CA ILE A 863 8.07 -41.13 -3.02
C ILE A 863 6.63 -41.56 -3.30
N ASP A 864 6.08 -41.14 -4.45
CA ASP A 864 4.64 -41.27 -4.71
C ASP A 864 4.23 -42.74 -4.89
N PHE A 865 5.08 -43.52 -5.53
CA PHE A 865 4.99 -44.97 -5.56
C PHE A 865 6.37 -45.58 -5.76
N LEU A 866 6.55 -46.77 -5.21
CA LEU A 866 7.74 -47.60 -5.36
C LEU A 866 7.32 -49.06 -5.26
N SER A 867 7.65 -49.84 -6.27
CA SER A 867 7.45 -51.30 -6.26
C SER A 867 8.79 -51.98 -6.09
N PHE A 868 8.91 -52.86 -5.10
CA PHE A 868 10.16 -53.54 -4.77
C PHE A 868 10.23 -54.92 -5.42
N ALA A 869 11.42 -55.30 -5.90
CA ALA A 869 11.68 -56.66 -6.39
C ALA A 869 11.42 -57.70 -5.28
N ARG A 870 11.77 -57.37 -4.03
CA ARG A 870 11.50 -58.19 -2.85
C ARG A 870 10.97 -57.35 -1.66
N PRO A 871 9.67 -57.38 -1.37
CA PRO A 871 9.04 -56.54 -0.33
C PRO A 871 9.53 -56.79 1.10
N VAL A 872 10.02 -57.99 1.44
CA VAL A 872 10.56 -58.26 2.78
C VAL A 872 11.90 -57.55 3.06
N ASP A 873 12.60 -57.08 2.04
CA ASP A 873 13.94 -56.49 2.16
C ASP A 873 13.99 -55.01 1.75
N GLY A 874 13.41 -54.68 0.60
CA GLY A 874 13.50 -53.35 -0.02
C GLY A 874 12.98 -52.18 0.85
N PRO A 875 11.70 -52.19 1.28
CA PRO A 875 11.12 -51.14 2.13
C PRO A 875 11.93 -50.88 3.41
N ALA A 876 12.37 -51.96 4.07
CA ALA A 876 13.14 -51.87 5.30
C ALA A 876 14.52 -51.22 5.07
N ALA A 877 15.18 -51.55 3.96
CA ALA A 877 16.45 -50.92 3.59
C ALA A 877 16.28 -49.42 3.28
N LEU A 878 15.21 -49.05 2.56
CA LEU A 878 14.89 -47.65 2.26
C LEU A 878 14.64 -46.83 3.54
N VAL A 879 13.81 -47.33 4.47
CA VAL A 879 13.53 -46.62 5.75
C VAL A 879 14.80 -46.45 6.58
N ARG A 880 15.66 -47.47 6.64
CA ARG A 880 16.96 -47.37 7.33
C ARG A 880 17.89 -46.36 6.66
N TRP A 881 17.91 -46.29 5.33
CA TRP A 881 18.69 -45.30 4.60
C TRP A 881 18.21 -43.86 4.87
N LEU A 882 16.90 -43.62 4.81
CA LEU A 882 16.31 -42.31 5.14
C LEU A 882 16.55 -41.93 6.61
N SER A 883 16.45 -42.88 7.53
CA SER A 883 16.76 -42.65 8.95
C SER A 883 18.24 -42.33 9.15
N GLY A 884 19.14 -43.00 8.42
CA GLY A 884 20.58 -42.71 8.41
C GLY A 884 20.92 -41.30 7.89
N LYS A 885 20.05 -40.72 7.06
CA LYS A 885 20.10 -39.32 6.62
C LYS A 885 19.51 -38.33 7.64
N LYS A 886 19.15 -38.79 8.84
CA LYS A 886 18.50 -38.01 9.92
C LYS A 886 17.16 -37.41 9.52
N SER A 887 16.45 -38.05 8.59
CA SER A 887 15.09 -37.64 8.24
C SER A 887 14.12 -37.94 9.39
N ALA A 888 13.20 -37.03 9.65
CA ALA A 888 12.17 -37.14 10.67
C ALA A 888 10.79 -37.43 10.05
N ASP A 889 9.83 -37.81 10.91
CA ASP A 889 8.42 -38.03 10.54
C ASP A 889 8.24 -38.96 9.33
N LEU A 890 8.97 -40.07 9.33
CA LEU A 890 8.92 -41.10 8.29
C LEU A 890 7.55 -41.76 8.27
N LYS A 891 6.90 -41.73 7.10
CA LYS A 891 5.59 -42.34 6.88
C LYS A 891 5.60 -43.20 5.64
N TYR A 892 4.73 -44.19 5.61
CA TYR A 892 4.50 -45.04 4.45
C TYR A 892 3.01 -45.36 4.26
N GLU A 893 2.69 -45.86 3.09
CA GLU A 893 1.38 -46.40 2.76
C GLU A 893 1.56 -47.50 1.70
N LEU A 894 0.73 -48.53 1.76
CA LEU A 894 0.74 -49.64 0.82
C LEU A 894 -0.57 -49.68 0.05
N SER A 895 -0.48 -49.63 -1.28
CA SER A 895 -1.61 -49.74 -2.20
C SER A 895 -1.49 -51.01 -3.05
N GLY A 896 -2.62 -51.71 -3.24
CA GLY A 896 -2.72 -53.01 -3.91
C GLY A 896 -4.07 -53.70 -3.58
N GLU A 897 -4.36 -54.83 -4.22
CA GLU A 897 -5.49 -55.70 -3.84
C GLU A 897 -5.09 -56.56 -2.63
N PHE A 898 -5.85 -56.43 -1.53
CA PHE A 898 -5.66 -57.10 -0.23
C PHE A 898 -6.87 -57.92 0.15
#